data_AF-A0A931YQN0-F1
#
_entry.id   AF-A0A931YQN0-F1
#
_cell.length_a   1.000
_cell.length_b   1.000
_cell.length_c   1.000
_cell.angle_alpha   90.00
_cell.angle_beta   90.00
_cell.angle_gamma   90.00
#
_symmetry.space_group_name_H-M   'P 1'
#
loop_
_entity.id
_entity.type
_entity.pdbx_description
1 polymer ?
#
loop_
_entity_poly.entity_id
_entity_poly.type
_entity_poly.pdbx_seq_one_letter_code
_entity_poly.pdbx_strand_id
1 'polypeptide(L)'
;MKLKINTKHLLITFLSILFIACIFSVQSRTFGLEPRSDKKNGKDDINYKFRLPGIVNSYVNRLYVDPERIKTIEMLKESLAWEERIIPEVLTDFAENTNTQTVTVDDVVKTYDLSRIKRSKDMVEILQDALTFINTNRQSNEIITASDIEYTAINGMLTQLDPHSIILPPKEFNEFKIGTTGKFGGLGMVVGQRDGVLTVISPIDGTPAARVGIKAGDKIVEIDGESTINMNLTESVGKLRGDPGTTVTLAVLTEKASQPKLITLKREIIVIPTVESASLDNGIGYLKIRNFQDDTSQCLNEHLKRLRATNNNKINGLIIDLRNNSGGLLEQAIEVADKFLDDGAIVITVGPSGHPREVENACKIDTDDVGYPIVALVDAGSASGAEIVAGALKENNRAIIVGDRSFGKGSVQQLIELMDGSALKLTIAKYLTPLSTDIQSVGITPDIKLIPVTVKKDNINLFRGIAAFREEDLKQHLDEHRKDENPFAILKYYHETKEKDSKEKTDEPEEEIEDPYKLPDFNTDFHILFAKKLLTKTTVWQRETFLKNSLQIIEETSRAEEVKIAQALQKLEIDWSIGNSTGTVKSNVSFSTSPSNGCIKAGDKIIITVTVKNTDETPLHQLRGISSCKNTIFDKLEFIFGKIDKGATKSYSTTVEVPTASLDREDEITIKFEELNQKNPEDIKLNITTEAIPRPLFAFSYQILDNTKNASVNNGDGLIQAGEELELLVWVKNIGDGLSENNIVTLRELSSKEVFIKSGRVEIGQLNPGEIKEAKLSFYIKETMPSDKFSMDLIVSETVLGTFLSNKITFPVVINKFKLTPVSSTLKTSRNRIPLYGGMSFDSPVLSVMSEGTILKADAKTPDWFRITLPDNHYGWVSSKEVIESNGSENKLTTIEPFIQRIPPIIKLSKPVSNVLFGNDRLPLTAVIEDDIHVKHVYVLINNDKAFYKSNKIPTPREQTRLEINTDLPLKEGPNIITIVARDDHDLLTMKSFVATKGITVAKGL
;
A
#
# COMPACT_ATOMS: atom_id res chain seq x y z
N MET A 1 27.10 -5.25 31.32
CA MET A 1 27.89 -6.20 30.49
C MET A 1 26.91 -6.82 29.51
N LYS A 2 27.20 -6.69 28.22
CA LYS A 2 26.33 -6.78 27.03
C LYS A 2 25.10 -7.71 27.15
N LEU A 3 23.90 -7.12 27.18
CA LEU A 3 22.65 -7.75 26.75
C LEU A 3 22.18 -7.03 25.47
N LYS A 4 22.28 -7.72 24.33
CA LYS A 4 21.54 -7.43 23.10
C LYS A 4 20.25 -8.22 23.18
N ILE A 5 19.10 -7.54 23.14
CA ILE A 5 17.79 -8.15 22.93
C ILE A 5 17.19 -7.47 21.70
N ASN A 6 16.87 -8.28 20.68
CA ASN A 6 16.22 -7.91 19.44
C ASN A 6 14.99 -8.82 19.23
N THR A 7 14.05 -8.36 18.42
CA THR A 7 12.90 -9.04 17.75
C THR A 7 11.50 -9.10 18.39
N LYS A 8 10.55 -8.44 17.69
CA LYS A 8 9.34 -9.03 17.05
C LYS A 8 8.06 -9.33 17.85
N HIS A 9 7.62 -8.54 18.82
CA HIS A 9 6.36 -8.85 19.56
C HIS A 9 5.09 -8.04 19.23
N LEU A 10 4.98 -7.47 18.02
CA LEU A 10 3.78 -6.74 17.61
C LEU A 10 3.53 -6.80 16.09
N LEU A 11 3.57 -7.94 15.38
CA LEU A 11 2.47 -8.90 15.18
C LEU A 11 1.00 -8.38 15.29
N ILE A 12 0.78 -7.06 15.39
CA ILE A 12 -0.55 -6.41 15.46
C ILE A 12 -1.01 -5.85 14.10
N THR A 13 -0.19 -5.88 13.05
CA THR A 13 -0.59 -5.27 11.75
C THR A 13 -0.36 -6.13 10.52
N PHE A 14 0.36 -7.25 10.59
CA PHE A 14 0.82 -7.94 9.37
C PHE A 14 -0.26 -8.75 8.61
N LEU A 15 -1.42 -9.03 9.22
CA LEU A 15 -2.53 -9.76 8.56
C LEU A 15 -3.77 -8.91 8.28
N SER A 16 -3.85 -7.68 8.81
CA SER A 16 -4.72 -6.66 8.22
C SER A 16 -4.27 -6.32 6.80
N ILE A 17 -2.99 -6.55 6.47
CA ILE A 17 -2.34 -6.22 5.20
C ILE A 17 -2.93 -6.95 3.99
N LEU A 18 -3.52 -8.16 4.09
CA LEU A 18 -4.12 -8.81 2.91
C LEU A 18 -5.57 -8.37 2.61
N PHE A 19 -6.33 -7.93 3.61
CA PHE A 19 -7.74 -7.56 3.43
C PHE A 19 -7.93 -6.05 3.24
N ILE A 20 -7.04 -5.27 3.85
CA ILE A 20 -6.72 -3.95 3.35
C ILE A 20 -6.03 -4.06 1.97
N ALA A 21 -5.29 -5.11 1.58
CA ALA A 21 -4.63 -5.13 0.26
C ALA A 21 -5.56 -5.01 -0.97
N CYS A 22 -6.87 -5.26 -0.90
CA CYS A 22 -7.79 -4.93 -2.01
C CYS A 22 -8.44 -3.53 -1.91
N ILE A 23 -8.43 -2.89 -0.73
CA ILE A 23 -8.91 -1.50 -0.53
C ILE A 23 -7.73 -0.49 -0.53
N PHE A 24 -6.51 -0.93 -0.19
CA PHE A 24 -5.25 -0.18 -0.22
C PHE A 24 -4.35 -0.53 -1.39
N SER A 25 -4.59 -1.60 -2.16
CA SER A 25 -4.15 -1.52 -3.56
C SER A 25 -4.89 -0.41 -4.30
N VAL A 26 -5.94 0.20 -3.71
CA VAL A 26 -6.50 1.48 -4.16
C VAL A 26 -5.90 2.66 -3.38
N GLN A 27 -5.66 2.61 -2.06
CA GLN A 27 -5.03 3.73 -1.33
C GLN A 27 -3.49 3.89 -1.42
N SER A 28 -2.74 2.91 -1.94
CA SER A 28 -1.37 3.12 -2.44
C SER A 28 -1.30 3.17 -3.98
N ARG A 29 -2.41 2.86 -4.67
CA ARG A 29 -2.65 3.33 -6.05
C ARG A 29 -3.37 4.69 -6.13
N THR A 30 -3.71 5.34 -5.01
CA THR A 30 -4.33 6.69 -5.02
C THR A 30 -3.33 7.81 -5.32
N PHE A 31 -2.07 7.49 -5.61
CA PHE A 31 -1.18 8.38 -6.33
C PHE A 31 -0.51 7.59 -7.44
N GLY A 32 -1.18 7.55 -8.60
CA GLY A 32 -0.66 6.95 -9.83
C GLY A 32 0.70 7.56 -10.20
N LEU A 33 1.77 6.89 -9.81
CA LEU A 33 3.14 7.21 -10.21
C LEU A 33 3.76 6.13 -11.09
N GLU A 34 3.05 5.05 -11.42
CA GLU A 34 3.50 4.19 -12.52
C GLU A 34 2.79 4.59 -13.82
N PRO A 35 3.53 5.12 -14.80
CA PRO A 35 3.03 5.31 -16.15
C PRO A 35 2.53 4.01 -16.77
N ARG A 36 1.40 4.07 -17.47
CA ARG A 36 0.88 2.91 -18.19
C ARG A 36 1.62 2.77 -19.52
N SER A 37 2.46 1.75 -19.63
CA SER A 37 3.23 1.45 -20.84
C SER A 37 2.42 0.74 -21.93
N ASP A 38 1.34 1.36 -22.41
CA ASP A 38 0.77 0.97 -23.70
C ASP A 38 1.33 1.90 -24.78
N LYS A 39 2.28 1.37 -25.57
CA LYS A 39 2.95 2.08 -26.66
C LYS A 39 1.92 2.59 -27.68
N LYS A 40 1.66 3.90 -27.67
CA LYS A 40 1.12 4.63 -28.84
C LYS A 40 2.21 5.53 -29.43
N ASN A 41 2.18 5.70 -30.75
CA ASN A 41 3.09 6.60 -31.45
C ASN A 41 2.90 8.04 -30.94
N GLY A 42 3.99 8.76 -30.62
CA GLY A 42 3.92 10.12 -30.05
C GLY A 42 3.15 11.16 -30.88
N LYS A 43 2.91 10.92 -32.19
CA LYS A 43 2.04 11.76 -33.04
C LYS A 43 0.54 11.61 -32.75
N ASP A 44 0.12 10.43 -32.29
CA ASP A 44 -1.29 10.15 -31.95
C ASP A 44 -1.64 10.70 -30.56
N ASP A 45 -0.64 10.81 -29.67
CA ASP A 45 -0.81 11.31 -28.30
C ASP A 45 -1.06 12.84 -28.26
N ILE A 46 -0.36 13.61 -29.10
CA ILE A 46 -0.54 15.07 -29.18
C ILE A 46 -1.92 15.44 -29.77
N ASN A 47 -2.42 14.67 -30.74
CA ASN A 47 -3.70 14.91 -31.41
C ASN A 47 -4.88 14.16 -30.76
N TYR A 48 -4.70 13.70 -29.51
CA TYR A 48 -5.69 12.93 -28.78
C TYR A 48 -6.98 13.73 -28.57
N LYS A 49 -8.14 13.06 -28.71
CA LYS A 49 -9.45 13.67 -28.50
C LYS A 49 -10.07 13.14 -27.22
N PHE A 50 -10.17 13.99 -26.21
CA PHE A 50 -10.75 13.70 -24.90
C PHE A 50 -12.28 13.53 -24.97
N ARG A 51 -12.79 12.39 -25.46
CA ARG A 51 -14.21 12.14 -25.69
C ARG A 51 -14.94 11.53 -24.49
N LEU A 52 -14.23 10.76 -23.65
CA LEU A 52 -14.82 10.01 -22.54
C LEU A 52 -15.47 10.91 -21.47
N PRO A 53 -14.94 12.11 -21.12
CA PRO A 53 -15.59 12.96 -20.12
C PRO A 53 -17.05 13.28 -20.46
N GLY A 54 -17.36 13.51 -21.74
CA GLY A 54 -18.74 13.75 -22.18
C GLY A 54 -19.63 12.51 -22.08
N ILE A 55 -19.09 11.33 -22.42
CA ILE A 55 -19.82 10.05 -22.35
C ILE A 55 -20.12 9.71 -20.88
N VAL A 56 -19.12 9.77 -20.01
CA VAL A 56 -19.26 9.48 -18.58
C VAL A 56 -20.22 10.45 -17.92
N ASN A 57 -20.07 11.77 -18.18
CA ASN A 57 -21.00 12.76 -17.65
C ASN A 57 -22.44 12.51 -18.11
N SER A 58 -22.67 11.99 -19.32
CA SER A 58 -24.02 11.61 -19.77
C SER A 58 -24.62 10.48 -18.95
N TYR A 59 -23.82 9.48 -18.55
CA TYR A 59 -24.28 8.41 -17.67
C TYR A 59 -24.54 8.89 -16.25
N VAL A 60 -23.62 9.70 -15.69
CA VAL A 60 -23.77 10.30 -14.35
C VAL A 60 -25.09 11.05 -14.24
N ASN A 61 -25.38 11.98 -15.16
CA ASN A 61 -26.61 12.78 -15.11
C ASN A 61 -27.90 11.95 -15.26
N ARG A 62 -27.82 10.74 -15.84
CA ARG A 62 -28.99 9.90 -16.11
C ARG A 62 -29.22 8.85 -15.02
N LEU A 63 -28.15 8.27 -14.49
CA LEU A 63 -28.20 7.04 -13.71
C LEU A 63 -27.71 7.18 -12.27
N TYR A 64 -26.95 8.25 -11.95
CA TYR A 64 -26.36 8.36 -10.63
C TYR A 64 -27.42 8.44 -9.52
N VAL A 65 -27.19 7.71 -8.43
CA VAL A 65 -28.19 7.49 -7.35
C VAL A 65 -28.70 8.77 -6.70
N ASP A 66 -27.83 9.79 -6.57
CA ASP A 66 -28.11 11.02 -5.86
C ASP A 66 -27.82 12.25 -6.75
N PRO A 67 -28.83 12.75 -7.48
CA PRO A 67 -28.66 13.90 -8.36
C PRO A 67 -28.19 15.19 -7.66
N GLU A 68 -28.41 15.35 -6.35
CA GLU A 68 -28.01 16.57 -5.61
C GLU A 68 -26.49 16.66 -5.39
N ARG A 69 -25.80 15.52 -5.46
CA ARG A 69 -24.34 15.44 -5.39
C ARG A 69 -23.64 15.78 -6.71
N ILE A 70 -24.39 15.91 -7.81
CA ILE A 70 -23.84 16.31 -9.12
C ILE A 70 -23.55 17.82 -9.11
N LYS A 71 -22.42 18.19 -8.51
CA LYS A 71 -21.95 19.57 -8.38
C LYS A 71 -20.90 19.87 -9.46
N THR A 72 -21.35 20.32 -10.63
CA THR A 72 -20.50 20.45 -11.84
C THR A 72 -19.23 21.26 -11.63
N ILE A 73 -19.27 22.35 -10.86
CA ILE A 73 -18.07 23.17 -10.58
C ILE A 73 -17.07 22.39 -9.71
N GLU A 74 -17.54 21.70 -8.67
CA GLU A 74 -16.68 20.92 -7.76
C GLU A 74 -16.11 19.69 -8.47
N MET A 75 -16.91 19.04 -9.32
CA MET A 75 -16.46 17.93 -10.18
C MET A 75 -15.33 18.36 -11.13
N LEU A 76 -15.43 19.56 -11.72
CA LEU A 76 -14.36 20.12 -12.56
C LEU A 76 -13.09 20.41 -11.74
N LYS A 77 -13.24 21.05 -10.58
CA LYS A 77 -12.12 21.35 -9.68
C LYS A 77 -11.37 20.09 -9.28
N GLU A 78 -12.08 19.05 -8.83
CA GLU A 78 -11.45 17.78 -8.46
C GLU A 78 -10.83 17.07 -9.65
N SER A 79 -11.44 17.13 -10.85
CA SER A 79 -10.80 16.60 -12.07
C SER A 79 -9.42 17.23 -12.30
N LEU A 80 -9.33 18.55 -12.21
CA LEU A 80 -8.09 19.29 -12.44
C LEU A 80 -7.09 19.12 -11.29
N ALA A 81 -7.56 19.05 -10.04
CA ALA A 81 -6.71 18.76 -8.89
C ALA A 81 -6.06 17.36 -8.98
N TRP A 82 -6.74 16.39 -9.58
CA TRP A 82 -6.14 15.08 -9.86
C TRP A 82 -5.03 15.16 -10.91
N GLU A 83 -5.20 15.95 -11.99
CA GLU A 83 -4.12 16.21 -12.96
C GLU A 83 -2.90 16.86 -12.30
N GLU A 84 -3.11 17.82 -11.41
CA GLU A 84 -2.06 18.46 -10.62
C GLU A 84 -1.27 17.47 -9.75
N ARG A 85 -1.93 16.44 -9.21
CA ARG A 85 -1.28 15.40 -8.39
C ARG A 85 -0.39 14.47 -9.23
N ILE A 86 -0.77 14.18 -10.48
CA ILE A 86 -0.06 13.20 -11.33
C ILE A 86 0.99 13.83 -12.25
N ILE A 87 0.79 15.08 -12.68
CA ILE A 87 1.71 15.76 -13.61
C ILE A 87 2.49 16.82 -12.84
N PRO A 88 3.81 16.67 -12.64
CA PRO A 88 4.64 17.61 -11.88
C PRO A 88 4.51 19.07 -12.32
N GLU A 89 4.39 19.31 -13.62
CA GLU A 89 4.34 20.65 -14.22
C GLU A 89 2.98 21.34 -14.09
N VAL A 90 1.92 20.62 -13.70
CA VAL A 90 0.57 21.17 -13.60
C VAL A 90 0.31 21.76 -12.22
N LEU A 91 -0.18 23.00 -12.17
CA LEU A 91 -0.76 23.64 -10.99
C LEU A 91 -2.16 24.10 -11.30
N THR A 92 -3.07 23.97 -10.34
CA THR A 92 -4.44 24.43 -10.48
C THR A 92 -4.79 25.34 -9.31
N ASP A 93 -5.30 26.54 -9.61
CA ASP A 93 -5.65 27.54 -8.60
C ASP A 93 -7.08 28.03 -8.81
N PHE A 94 -7.87 28.02 -7.74
CA PHE A 94 -9.25 28.48 -7.76
C PHE A 94 -9.39 29.81 -7.02
N ALA A 95 -9.78 30.85 -7.75
CA ALA A 95 -10.03 32.17 -7.19
C ALA A 95 -11.52 32.34 -6.85
N GLU A 96 -11.88 32.13 -5.58
CA GLU A 96 -13.27 32.23 -5.09
C GLU A 96 -13.95 33.56 -5.44
N ASN A 97 -13.24 34.68 -5.30
CA ASN A 97 -13.77 36.02 -5.51
C ASN A 97 -14.20 36.31 -6.95
N THR A 98 -13.56 35.66 -7.93
CA THR A 98 -13.82 35.84 -9.36
C THR A 98 -14.50 34.62 -9.98
N ASN A 99 -14.64 33.53 -9.22
CA ASN A 99 -15.10 32.23 -9.69
C ASN A 99 -14.34 31.77 -10.94
N THR A 100 -13.01 31.93 -10.92
CA THR A 100 -12.13 31.50 -12.02
C THR A 100 -11.23 30.36 -11.59
N GLN A 101 -11.00 29.42 -12.51
CA GLN A 101 -10.03 28.35 -12.36
C GLN A 101 -8.84 28.63 -13.27
N THR A 102 -7.66 28.78 -12.69
CA THR A 102 -6.42 28.90 -13.44
C THR A 102 -5.73 27.55 -13.50
N VAL A 103 -5.31 27.14 -14.70
CA VAL A 103 -4.48 25.97 -14.94
C VAL A 103 -3.16 26.47 -15.50
N THR A 104 -2.08 26.17 -14.77
CA THR A 104 -0.71 26.46 -15.18
C THR A 104 -0.04 25.15 -15.55
N VAL A 105 0.58 25.09 -16.72
CA VAL A 105 1.43 23.98 -17.14
C VAL A 105 2.80 24.56 -17.38
N ASP A 106 3.73 24.28 -16.48
CA ASP A 106 5.08 24.82 -16.48
C ASP A 106 5.07 26.37 -16.38
N ASP A 107 5.38 27.07 -17.47
CA ASP A 107 5.39 28.54 -17.59
C ASP A 107 4.18 29.10 -18.35
N VAL A 108 3.28 28.24 -18.83
CA VAL A 108 2.10 28.63 -19.62
C VAL A 108 0.85 28.59 -18.76
N VAL A 109 0.06 29.67 -18.79
CA VAL A 109 -1.14 29.83 -17.95
C VAL A 109 -2.39 29.95 -18.82
N LYS A 110 -3.47 29.28 -18.41
CA LYS A 110 -4.80 29.46 -18.99
C LYS A 110 -5.86 29.53 -17.90
N THR A 111 -6.73 30.54 -17.98
CA THR A 111 -7.78 30.79 -16.98
C THR A 111 -9.17 30.53 -17.57
N TYR A 112 -10.00 29.84 -16.80
CA TYR A 112 -11.37 29.46 -17.11
C TYR A 112 -12.34 30.20 -16.19
N ASP A 113 -13.35 30.82 -16.76
CA ASP A 113 -14.43 31.49 -16.03
C ASP A 113 -15.54 30.48 -15.69
N LEU A 114 -15.62 30.06 -14.43
CA LEU A 114 -16.55 29.03 -13.99
C LEU A 114 -17.98 29.56 -13.85
N SER A 115 -18.20 30.89 -13.86
CA SER A 115 -19.55 31.48 -13.87
C SER A 115 -20.35 31.13 -15.14
N ARG A 116 -19.65 30.68 -16.19
CA ARG A 116 -20.24 30.21 -17.44
C ARG A 116 -20.84 28.81 -17.35
N ILE A 117 -20.51 28.05 -16.31
CA ILE A 117 -21.02 26.70 -16.13
C ILE A 117 -22.46 26.77 -15.62
N LYS A 118 -23.44 26.56 -16.50
CA LYS A 118 -24.86 26.52 -16.15
C LYS A 118 -25.42 25.11 -16.18
N ARG A 119 -24.79 24.22 -16.95
CA ARG A 119 -25.17 22.82 -17.15
C ARG A 119 -23.92 21.95 -17.18
N SER A 120 -24.10 20.65 -16.97
CA SER A 120 -23.01 19.68 -17.01
C SER A 120 -22.26 19.65 -18.36
N LYS A 121 -22.94 19.94 -19.47
CA LYS A 121 -22.28 20.09 -20.78
C LYS A 121 -21.24 21.23 -20.80
N ASP A 122 -21.55 22.36 -20.17
CA ASP A 122 -20.65 23.52 -20.16
C ASP A 122 -19.37 23.19 -19.34
N MET A 123 -19.50 22.39 -18.28
CA MET A 123 -18.38 21.83 -17.52
C MET A 123 -17.52 20.88 -18.38
N VAL A 124 -18.14 19.96 -19.13
CA VAL A 124 -17.41 19.03 -20.02
C VAL A 124 -16.60 19.79 -21.06
N GLU A 125 -17.16 20.85 -21.66
CA GLU A 125 -16.44 21.67 -22.66
C GLU A 125 -15.19 22.32 -22.06
N ILE A 126 -15.30 22.89 -20.85
CA ILE A 126 -14.14 23.47 -20.13
C ILE A 126 -13.12 22.38 -19.78
N LEU A 127 -13.57 21.23 -19.28
CA LEU A 127 -12.67 20.13 -18.93
C LEU A 127 -11.90 19.64 -20.15
N GLN A 128 -12.56 19.39 -21.28
CA GLN A 128 -11.89 18.94 -22.52
C GLN A 128 -10.85 19.94 -23.02
N ASP A 129 -11.15 21.24 -22.94
CA ASP A 129 -10.22 22.30 -23.32
C ASP A 129 -9.03 22.36 -22.34
N ALA A 130 -9.26 22.15 -21.04
CA ALA A 130 -8.21 22.07 -20.04
C ALA A 130 -7.30 20.85 -20.22
N LEU A 131 -7.84 19.67 -20.46
CA LEU A 131 -7.03 18.46 -20.74
C LEU A 131 -6.22 18.60 -22.03
N THR A 132 -6.80 19.23 -23.06
CA THR A 132 -6.07 19.55 -24.30
C THR A 132 -4.92 20.52 -24.03
N PHE A 133 -5.18 21.57 -23.25
CA PHE A 133 -4.16 22.53 -22.82
C PHE A 133 -3.02 21.85 -22.04
N ILE A 134 -3.35 21.00 -21.07
CA ILE A 134 -2.37 20.24 -20.28
C ILE A 134 -1.54 19.33 -21.19
N ASN A 135 -2.18 18.50 -22.01
CA ASN A 135 -1.48 17.55 -22.88
C ASN A 135 -0.58 18.23 -23.92
N THR A 136 -0.95 19.43 -24.39
CA THR A 136 -0.16 20.18 -25.37
C THR A 136 1.08 20.84 -24.75
N ASN A 137 0.98 21.31 -23.51
CA ASN A 137 2.04 22.12 -22.88
C ASN A 137 2.92 21.34 -21.90
N ARG A 138 2.52 20.13 -21.48
CA ARG A 138 3.35 19.26 -20.63
C ARG A 138 4.63 18.86 -21.35
N GLN A 139 5.67 18.53 -20.60
CA GLN A 139 6.86 17.93 -21.19
C GLN A 139 6.52 16.54 -21.74
N SER A 140 6.92 16.26 -22.98
CA SER A 140 6.75 14.94 -23.58
C SER A 140 7.68 13.94 -22.89
N ASN A 141 7.22 13.31 -21.82
CA ASN A 141 7.83 12.11 -21.27
C ASN A 141 7.04 10.88 -21.74
N GLU A 142 7.71 9.76 -22.00
CA GLU A 142 7.08 8.49 -22.42
C GLU A 142 6.22 7.85 -21.31
N ILE A 143 6.19 8.50 -20.15
CA ILE A 143 5.60 8.02 -18.90
C ILE A 143 4.09 8.32 -18.93
N ILE A 144 3.68 9.59 -18.94
CA ILE A 144 2.24 9.92 -18.89
C ILE A 144 1.71 9.99 -20.32
N THR A 145 0.63 9.27 -20.64
CA THR A 145 -0.05 9.37 -21.94
C THR A 145 -1.28 10.28 -21.88
N ALA A 146 -1.79 10.75 -23.02
CA ALA A 146 -3.04 11.48 -23.08
C ALA A 146 -4.24 10.65 -22.59
N SER A 147 -4.18 9.32 -22.71
CA SER A 147 -5.20 8.43 -22.14
C SER A 147 -5.16 8.43 -20.61
N ASP A 148 -3.97 8.50 -20.01
CA ASP A 148 -3.83 8.58 -18.56
C ASP A 148 -4.39 9.91 -18.01
N ILE A 149 -4.16 11.01 -18.72
CA ILE A 149 -4.79 12.33 -18.46
C ILE A 149 -6.31 12.22 -18.51
N GLU A 150 -6.86 11.55 -19.53
CA GLU A 150 -8.31 11.42 -19.66
C GLU A 150 -8.95 10.62 -18.51
N TYR A 151 -8.40 9.44 -18.19
CA TYR A 151 -8.92 8.60 -17.11
C TYR A 151 -8.72 9.22 -15.73
N THR A 152 -7.62 9.93 -15.51
CA THR A 152 -7.31 10.59 -14.24
C THR A 152 -8.29 11.72 -13.96
N ALA A 153 -8.52 12.60 -14.94
CA ALA A 153 -9.52 13.65 -14.84
C ALA A 153 -10.93 13.11 -14.58
N ILE A 154 -11.34 12.04 -15.29
CA ILE A 154 -12.65 11.41 -15.07
C ILE A 154 -12.78 10.85 -13.66
N ASN A 155 -11.75 10.17 -13.14
CA ASN A 155 -11.80 9.65 -11.77
C ASN A 155 -11.81 10.78 -10.73
N GLY A 156 -11.09 11.88 -10.95
CA GLY A 156 -11.21 13.08 -10.13
C GLY A 156 -12.65 13.64 -10.13
N MET A 157 -13.27 13.70 -11.31
CA MET A 157 -14.68 14.07 -11.47
C MET A 157 -15.63 13.18 -10.66
N LEU A 158 -15.44 11.86 -10.72
CA LEU A 158 -16.31 10.87 -10.09
C LEU A 158 -16.12 10.79 -8.58
N THR A 159 -14.91 11.07 -8.05
CA THR A 159 -14.64 11.06 -6.61
C THR A 159 -15.49 12.08 -5.85
N GLN A 160 -15.92 13.15 -6.51
CA GLN A 160 -16.82 14.15 -5.94
C GLN A 160 -18.25 13.63 -5.72
N LEU A 161 -18.62 12.51 -6.36
CA LEU A 161 -19.92 11.88 -6.23
C LEU A 161 -19.95 10.96 -5.02
N ASP A 162 -19.10 9.92 -5.04
CA ASP A 162 -18.94 8.91 -3.99
C ASP A 162 -17.58 8.16 -4.15
N PRO A 163 -17.16 7.33 -3.18
CA PRO A 163 -15.89 6.58 -3.27
C PRO A 163 -15.96 5.30 -4.13
N HIS A 164 -17.12 4.93 -4.68
CA HIS A 164 -17.34 3.66 -5.39
C HIS A 164 -17.52 3.82 -6.90
N SER A 165 -17.77 5.05 -7.36
CA SER A 165 -17.95 5.43 -8.76
C SER A 165 -16.61 5.77 -9.39
N ILE A 166 -16.19 4.98 -10.39
CA ILE A 166 -14.88 5.09 -11.05
C ILE A 166 -14.97 4.66 -12.51
N ILE A 167 -14.09 5.18 -13.36
CA ILE A 167 -13.77 4.58 -14.65
C ILE A 167 -12.60 3.62 -14.48
N LEU A 168 -12.79 2.40 -14.97
CA LEU A 168 -11.81 1.32 -15.02
C LEU A 168 -11.22 1.26 -16.43
N PRO A 169 -9.95 1.66 -16.63
CA PRO A 169 -9.26 1.49 -17.90
C PRO A 169 -9.20 0.00 -18.31
N PRO A 170 -8.97 -0.32 -19.60
CA PRO A 170 -9.16 -1.68 -20.12
C PRO A 170 -8.45 -2.79 -19.32
N LYS A 171 -7.21 -2.54 -18.89
CA LYS A 171 -6.45 -3.49 -18.06
C LYS A 171 -7.08 -3.71 -16.68
N GLU A 172 -7.48 -2.65 -16.00
CA GLU A 172 -8.12 -2.72 -14.68
C GLU A 172 -9.53 -3.30 -14.78
N PHE A 173 -10.24 -3.02 -15.87
CA PHE A 173 -11.54 -3.62 -16.13
C PHE A 173 -11.44 -5.14 -16.32
N ASN A 174 -10.44 -5.63 -17.05
CA ASN A 174 -10.19 -7.07 -17.17
C ASN A 174 -9.88 -7.72 -15.81
N GLU A 175 -9.06 -7.08 -14.97
CA GLU A 175 -8.81 -7.59 -13.61
C GLU A 175 -10.09 -7.61 -12.75
N PHE A 176 -10.95 -6.58 -12.88
CA PHE A 176 -12.25 -6.54 -12.22
C PHE A 176 -13.18 -7.68 -12.67
N LYS A 177 -13.21 -8.00 -13.98
CA LYS A 177 -13.96 -9.16 -14.51
C LYS A 177 -13.48 -10.48 -13.93
N ILE A 178 -12.16 -10.67 -13.78
CA ILE A 178 -11.60 -11.88 -13.17
C ILE A 178 -12.07 -12.02 -11.72
N GLY A 179 -12.05 -10.93 -10.95
CA GLY A 179 -12.49 -10.93 -9.55
C GLY A 179 -13.98 -11.26 -9.37
N THR A 180 -14.83 -10.87 -10.31
CA THR A 180 -16.29 -11.08 -10.28
C THR A 180 -16.72 -12.43 -10.82
N THR A 181 -16.11 -12.90 -11.91
CA THR A 181 -16.41 -14.23 -12.49
C THR A 181 -15.77 -15.37 -11.70
N GLY A 182 -14.73 -15.09 -10.91
CA GLY A 182 -13.92 -16.11 -10.24
C GLY A 182 -13.10 -16.98 -11.19
N LYS A 183 -13.04 -16.59 -12.47
CA LYS A 183 -12.51 -17.41 -13.55
C LYS A 183 -11.46 -16.63 -14.34
N PHE A 184 -10.34 -17.28 -14.61
CA PHE A 184 -9.31 -16.71 -15.47
C PHE A 184 -8.55 -17.79 -16.22
N GLY A 185 -8.03 -17.44 -17.39
CA GLY A 185 -7.09 -18.29 -18.10
C GLY A 185 -5.71 -18.25 -17.43
N GLY A 186 -5.20 -19.39 -16.98
CA GLY A 186 -3.94 -19.45 -16.26
C GLY A 186 -3.51 -20.87 -15.91
N LEU A 187 -2.63 -20.98 -14.91
CA LEU A 187 -1.96 -22.23 -14.54
C LEU A 187 -2.47 -22.85 -13.23
N GLY A 188 -3.18 -22.06 -12.41
CA GLY A 188 -3.75 -22.49 -11.14
C GLY A 188 -2.73 -22.59 -10.01
N MET A 189 -2.06 -21.48 -9.70
CA MET A 189 -1.16 -21.39 -8.55
C MET A 189 -1.20 -20.00 -7.96
N VAL A 190 -0.98 -19.91 -6.65
CA VAL A 190 -0.74 -18.67 -5.93
C VAL A 190 0.76 -18.43 -5.92
N VAL A 191 1.17 -17.24 -6.34
CA VAL A 191 2.58 -16.82 -6.39
C VAL A 191 2.78 -15.56 -5.58
N GLY A 192 3.95 -15.43 -4.97
CA GLY A 192 4.39 -14.26 -4.23
C GLY A 192 5.84 -13.94 -4.56
N GLN A 193 6.32 -12.79 -4.08
CA GLN A 193 7.72 -12.42 -4.22
C GLN A 193 8.44 -12.72 -2.91
N ARG A 194 9.52 -13.49 -2.97
CA ARG A 194 10.38 -13.79 -1.82
C ARG A 194 11.82 -13.48 -2.20
N ASP A 195 12.46 -12.58 -1.46
CA ASP A 195 13.83 -12.09 -1.72
C ASP A 195 14.04 -11.55 -3.15
N GLY A 196 13.00 -10.97 -3.76
CA GLY A 196 13.02 -10.47 -5.14
C GLY A 196 12.78 -11.53 -6.22
N VAL A 197 12.54 -12.79 -5.82
CA VAL A 197 12.30 -13.92 -6.72
C VAL A 197 10.84 -14.35 -6.67
N LEU A 198 10.24 -14.56 -7.85
CA LEU A 198 8.89 -15.09 -7.97
C LEU A 198 8.83 -16.53 -7.46
N THR A 199 8.06 -16.75 -6.40
CA THR A 199 7.99 -18.02 -5.67
C THR A 199 6.54 -18.51 -5.59
N VAL A 200 6.35 -19.81 -5.76
CA VAL A 200 5.04 -20.46 -5.62
C VAL A 200 4.70 -20.55 -4.13
N ILE A 201 3.58 -19.95 -3.74
CA ILE A 201 3.02 -20.06 -2.38
C ILE A 201 2.27 -21.37 -2.26
N SER A 202 1.32 -21.62 -3.17
CA SER A 202 0.52 -22.85 -3.15
C SER A 202 -0.03 -23.15 -4.55
N PRO A 203 0.14 -24.36 -5.09
CA PRO A 203 -0.59 -24.80 -6.28
C PRO A 203 -2.07 -25.04 -5.94
N ILE A 204 -2.97 -24.72 -6.86
CA ILE A 204 -4.40 -25.03 -6.70
C ILE A 204 -4.63 -26.47 -7.16
N ASP A 205 -5.27 -27.29 -6.33
CA ASP A 205 -5.53 -28.69 -6.63
C ASP A 205 -6.30 -28.87 -7.95
N GLY A 206 -5.94 -29.91 -8.70
CA GLY A 206 -6.59 -30.26 -9.97
C GLY A 206 -6.21 -29.38 -11.17
N THR A 207 -5.45 -28.30 -10.98
CA THR A 207 -5.06 -27.35 -12.04
C THR A 207 -3.78 -27.78 -12.79
N PRO A 208 -3.43 -27.15 -13.95
CA PRO A 208 -2.21 -27.47 -14.70
C PRO A 208 -0.94 -27.50 -13.84
N ALA A 209 -0.76 -26.52 -12.95
CA ALA A 209 0.40 -26.41 -12.07
C ALA A 209 0.53 -27.62 -11.13
N ALA A 210 -0.55 -27.99 -10.45
CA ALA A 210 -0.56 -29.14 -9.55
C ALA A 210 -0.29 -30.45 -10.30
N ARG A 211 -0.86 -30.63 -11.50
CA ARG A 211 -0.71 -31.87 -12.30
C ARG A 211 0.71 -32.12 -12.79
N VAL A 212 1.49 -31.06 -13.05
CA VAL A 212 2.91 -31.20 -13.42
C VAL A 212 3.85 -31.28 -12.21
N GLY A 213 3.30 -31.22 -11.00
CA GLY A 213 4.04 -31.41 -9.75
C GLY A 213 4.78 -30.17 -9.24
N ILE A 214 4.35 -28.95 -9.61
CA ILE A 214 4.82 -27.71 -8.98
C ILE A 214 4.38 -27.71 -7.51
N LYS A 215 5.26 -27.27 -6.61
CA LYS A 215 5.05 -27.26 -5.16
C LYS A 215 5.25 -25.88 -4.56
N ALA A 216 4.72 -25.70 -3.35
CA ALA A 216 5.05 -24.55 -2.51
C ALA A 216 6.58 -24.45 -2.33
N GLY A 217 7.12 -23.24 -2.46
CA GLY A 217 8.55 -22.95 -2.38
C GLY A 217 9.30 -23.00 -3.72
N ASP A 218 8.71 -23.55 -4.79
CA ASP A 218 9.34 -23.55 -6.11
C ASP A 218 9.55 -22.13 -6.64
N LYS A 219 10.74 -21.83 -7.18
CA LYS A 219 11.10 -20.51 -7.73
C LYS A 219 10.92 -20.51 -9.24
N ILE A 220 10.10 -19.61 -9.76
CA ILE A 220 9.93 -19.41 -11.21
C ILE A 220 10.95 -18.35 -11.62
N VAL A 221 12.02 -18.74 -12.32
CA VAL A 221 13.12 -17.84 -12.71
C VAL A 221 12.97 -17.28 -14.12
N GLU A 222 12.17 -17.92 -14.97
CA GLU A 222 11.80 -17.40 -16.29
C GLU A 222 10.35 -17.70 -16.66
N ILE A 223 9.74 -16.81 -17.42
CA ILE A 223 8.43 -16.99 -18.09
C ILE A 223 8.62 -16.68 -19.58
N ASP A 224 8.38 -17.66 -20.45
CA ASP A 224 8.57 -17.57 -21.90
C ASP A 224 9.96 -17.03 -22.32
N GLY A 225 11.01 -17.41 -21.57
CA GLY A 225 12.40 -17.02 -21.82
C GLY A 225 12.76 -15.59 -21.39
N GLU A 226 11.85 -14.92 -20.67
CA GLU A 226 12.09 -13.65 -19.98
C GLU A 226 12.38 -13.90 -18.50
N SER A 227 13.42 -13.27 -17.96
CA SER A 227 13.81 -13.41 -16.55
C SER A 227 12.75 -12.80 -15.64
N THR A 228 12.37 -13.50 -14.57
CA THR A 228 11.44 -12.99 -13.54
C THR A 228 12.17 -12.27 -12.40
N ILE A 229 13.50 -12.22 -12.42
CA ILE A 229 14.31 -11.56 -11.39
C ILE A 229 13.96 -10.08 -11.34
N ASN A 230 13.52 -9.60 -10.17
CA ASN A 230 13.04 -8.23 -9.94
C ASN A 230 11.83 -7.81 -10.81
N MET A 231 11.19 -8.76 -11.49
CA MET A 231 9.90 -8.52 -12.15
C MET A 231 8.86 -8.26 -11.07
N ASN A 232 8.01 -7.25 -11.26
CA ASN A 232 6.97 -6.99 -10.29
C ASN A 232 5.91 -8.12 -10.32
N LEU A 233 5.23 -8.34 -9.19
CA LEU A 233 4.27 -9.43 -9.07
C LEU A 233 3.12 -9.32 -10.09
N THR A 234 2.64 -8.10 -10.35
CA THR A 234 1.53 -7.83 -11.29
C THR A 234 1.90 -8.23 -12.72
N GLU A 235 3.10 -7.88 -13.15
CA GLU A 235 3.66 -8.22 -14.46
C GLU A 235 3.87 -9.72 -14.58
N SER A 236 4.47 -10.33 -13.55
CA SER A 236 4.65 -11.78 -13.47
C SER A 236 3.33 -12.53 -13.61
N VAL A 237 2.32 -12.15 -12.83
CA VAL A 237 0.96 -12.72 -12.89
C VAL A 237 0.34 -12.49 -14.26
N GLY A 238 0.51 -11.30 -14.85
CA GLY A 238 0.03 -10.97 -16.19
C GLY A 238 0.63 -11.90 -17.27
N LYS A 239 1.91 -12.27 -17.14
CA LYS A 239 2.56 -13.24 -18.05
C LYS A 239 2.16 -14.68 -17.79
N LEU A 240 1.89 -15.07 -16.54
CA LEU A 240 1.39 -16.42 -16.21
C LEU A 240 -0.04 -16.63 -16.71
N ARG A 241 -0.86 -15.57 -16.71
CA ARG A 241 -2.22 -15.55 -17.26
C ARG A 241 -2.20 -15.42 -18.78
N GLY A 242 -3.34 -15.71 -19.39
CA GLY A 242 -3.52 -15.64 -20.84
C GLY A 242 -4.66 -16.53 -21.31
N ASP A 243 -5.00 -16.45 -22.59
CA ASP A 243 -6.18 -17.14 -23.12
C ASP A 243 -6.10 -18.66 -22.90
N PRO A 244 -7.18 -19.30 -22.42
CA PRO A 244 -7.24 -20.75 -22.28
C PRO A 244 -6.88 -21.45 -23.59
N GLY A 245 -6.05 -22.49 -23.51
CA GLY A 245 -5.57 -23.22 -24.67
C GLY A 245 -4.18 -22.80 -25.16
N THR A 246 -3.74 -21.58 -24.85
CA THR A 246 -2.36 -21.13 -25.12
C THR A 246 -1.37 -21.82 -24.18
N THR A 247 -0.09 -21.81 -24.55
CA THR A 247 0.99 -22.38 -23.73
C THR A 247 1.86 -21.30 -23.12
N VAL A 248 2.48 -21.62 -21.99
CA VAL A 248 3.55 -20.84 -21.35
C VAL A 248 4.65 -21.79 -20.94
N THR A 249 5.90 -21.37 -21.12
CA THR A 249 7.06 -22.14 -20.68
C THR A 249 7.68 -21.47 -19.47
N LEU A 250 7.78 -22.22 -18.38
CA LEU A 250 8.39 -21.77 -17.13
C LEU A 250 9.76 -22.42 -16.95
N ALA A 251 10.76 -21.66 -16.54
CA ALA A 251 11.97 -22.22 -15.94
C ALA A 251 11.79 -22.25 -14.42
N VAL A 252 11.68 -23.44 -13.83
CA VAL A 252 11.39 -23.63 -12.40
C VAL A 252 12.59 -24.22 -11.68
N LEU A 253 13.05 -23.52 -10.63
CA LEU A 253 14.11 -23.96 -9.73
C LEU A 253 13.50 -24.46 -8.41
N THR A 254 13.61 -25.76 -8.18
CA THR A 254 13.18 -26.42 -6.94
C THR A 254 14.31 -26.41 -5.90
N GLU A 255 14.01 -26.44 -4.60
CA GLU A 255 15.03 -26.43 -3.53
C GLU A 255 16.17 -27.46 -3.70
N LYS A 256 15.87 -28.63 -4.28
CA LYS A 256 16.82 -29.74 -4.41
C LYS A 256 17.61 -29.73 -5.73
N ALA A 257 17.31 -28.81 -6.65
CA ALA A 257 17.90 -28.79 -7.99
C ALA A 257 18.94 -27.67 -8.11
N SER A 258 20.08 -27.97 -8.73
CA SER A 258 21.13 -26.98 -9.03
C SER A 258 20.90 -26.19 -10.31
N GLN A 259 19.93 -26.59 -11.14
CA GLN A 259 19.59 -25.96 -12.41
C GLN A 259 18.06 -25.89 -12.59
N PRO A 260 17.52 -24.82 -13.21
CA PRO A 260 16.10 -24.72 -13.50
C PRO A 260 15.64 -25.81 -14.49
N LYS A 261 14.43 -26.33 -14.29
CA LYS A 261 13.76 -27.25 -15.21
C LYS A 261 12.77 -26.45 -16.06
N LEU A 262 12.83 -26.62 -17.38
CA LEU A 262 11.82 -26.09 -18.29
C LEU A 262 10.54 -26.94 -18.23
N ILE A 263 9.41 -26.27 -17.99
CA ILE A 263 8.08 -26.86 -17.92
C ILE A 263 7.15 -26.05 -18.81
N THR A 264 6.69 -26.64 -19.90
CA THR A 264 5.65 -26.04 -20.75
C THR A 264 4.28 -26.48 -20.23
N LEU A 265 3.46 -25.50 -19.88
CA LEU A 265 2.10 -25.68 -19.39
C LEU A 265 1.10 -25.12 -20.39
N LYS A 266 -0.05 -25.77 -20.51
CA LYS A 266 -1.20 -25.24 -21.24
C LYS A 266 -2.09 -24.48 -20.26
N ARG A 267 -2.45 -23.24 -20.58
CA ARG A 267 -3.37 -22.43 -19.78
C ARG A 267 -4.77 -23.04 -19.85
N GLU A 268 -5.41 -23.15 -18.71
CA GLU A 268 -6.79 -23.62 -18.55
C GLU A 268 -7.62 -22.54 -17.85
N ILE A 269 -8.95 -22.69 -17.90
CA ILE A 269 -9.83 -21.88 -17.07
C ILE A 269 -9.63 -22.35 -15.62
N ILE A 270 -9.08 -21.47 -14.80
CA ILE A 270 -8.90 -21.68 -13.37
C ILE A 270 -10.12 -21.09 -12.66
N VAL A 271 -10.72 -21.89 -11.78
CA VAL A 271 -11.85 -21.49 -10.94
C VAL A 271 -11.33 -21.24 -9.53
N ILE A 272 -11.61 -20.06 -8.98
CA ILE A 272 -11.28 -19.70 -7.61
C ILE A 272 -12.38 -20.25 -6.68
N PRO A 273 -12.05 -21.04 -5.64
CA PRO A 273 -13.06 -21.51 -4.69
C PRO A 273 -13.73 -20.35 -3.93
N THR A 274 -15.04 -20.22 -4.06
CA THR A 274 -15.87 -19.21 -3.36
C THR A 274 -16.43 -19.69 -2.03
N VAL A 275 -16.70 -21.00 -1.95
CA VAL A 275 -17.29 -21.67 -0.78
C VAL A 275 -16.39 -22.82 -0.35
N GLU A 276 -16.11 -22.88 0.95
CA GLU A 276 -15.46 -24.03 1.59
C GLU A 276 -16.33 -24.52 2.75
N SER A 277 -16.22 -25.81 3.08
CA SER A 277 -17.04 -26.41 4.13
C SER A 277 -16.29 -27.43 4.97
N ALA A 278 -16.63 -27.53 6.24
CA ALA A 278 -16.16 -28.60 7.12
C ALA A 278 -17.30 -29.13 8.00
N SER A 279 -17.28 -30.43 8.31
CA SER A 279 -18.15 -30.99 9.35
C SER A 279 -17.47 -30.85 10.71
N LEU A 280 -18.22 -30.33 11.67
CA LEU A 280 -17.80 -30.16 13.06
C LEU A 280 -18.54 -31.18 13.95
N ASP A 281 -18.13 -31.27 15.20
CA ASP A 281 -18.75 -32.16 16.19
C ASP A 281 -20.27 -31.93 16.32
N ASN A 282 -21.00 -32.97 16.76
CA ASN A 282 -22.45 -32.96 16.99
C ASN A 282 -23.31 -32.71 15.73
N GLY A 283 -22.77 -32.98 14.53
CA GLY A 283 -23.49 -32.80 13.28
C GLY A 283 -23.67 -31.33 12.88
N ILE A 284 -22.76 -30.46 13.34
CA ILE A 284 -22.74 -29.04 12.96
C ILE A 284 -21.96 -28.87 11.66
N GLY A 285 -22.55 -28.19 10.68
CA GLY A 285 -21.85 -27.78 9.46
C GLY A 285 -21.16 -26.43 9.66
N TYR A 286 -20.00 -26.26 9.03
CA TYR A 286 -19.35 -24.96 8.85
C TYR A 286 -19.24 -24.66 7.36
N LEU A 287 -19.62 -23.44 6.97
CA LEU A 287 -19.48 -22.89 5.62
C LEU A 287 -18.71 -21.58 5.68
N LYS A 288 -17.66 -21.47 4.88
CA LYS A 288 -16.95 -20.21 4.61
C LYS A 288 -17.36 -19.71 3.24
N ILE A 289 -17.97 -18.53 3.17
CA ILE A 289 -18.24 -17.85 1.89
C ILE A 289 -17.26 -16.69 1.81
N ARG A 290 -16.31 -16.78 0.87
CA ARG A 290 -15.19 -15.83 0.76
C ARG A 290 -15.56 -14.57 -0.04
N ASN A 291 -16.38 -14.74 -1.08
CA ASN A 291 -16.79 -13.69 -2.01
C ASN A 291 -18.05 -14.16 -2.77
N PHE A 292 -18.78 -13.25 -3.41
CA PHE A 292 -19.95 -13.57 -4.25
C PHE A 292 -19.59 -13.43 -5.74
N GLN A 293 -19.19 -14.54 -6.36
CA GLN A 293 -18.89 -14.69 -7.80
C GLN A 293 -19.95 -15.52 -8.51
N ASP A 294 -19.93 -15.53 -9.85
CA ASP A 294 -20.94 -16.15 -10.73
C ASP A 294 -21.42 -17.55 -10.33
N ASP A 295 -20.57 -18.38 -9.71
CA ASP A 295 -20.87 -19.77 -9.34
C ASP A 295 -21.03 -20.02 -7.83
N THR A 296 -21.12 -18.96 -7.01
CA THR A 296 -21.15 -19.07 -5.54
C THR A 296 -22.37 -19.84 -5.05
N SER A 297 -23.55 -19.53 -5.59
CA SER A 297 -24.80 -20.23 -5.26
C SER A 297 -24.74 -21.72 -5.62
N GLN A 298 -24.16 -22.06 -6.78
CA GLN A 298 -23.93 -23.45 -7.16
C GLN A 298 -22.95 -24.14 -6.19
N CYS A 299 -21.81 -23.51 -5.90
CA CYS A 299 -20.82 -24.04 -4.96
C CYS A 299 -21.43 -24.25 -3.56
N LEU A 300 -22.26 -23.32 -3.09
CA LEU A 300 -22.99 -23.45 -1.83
C LEU A 300 -23.85 -24.72 -1.82
N ASN A 301 -24.61 -24.97 -2.88
CA ASN A 301 -25.46 -26.15 -3.00
C ASN A 301 -24.65 -27.45 -2.96
N GLU A 302 -23.49 -27.49 -3.63
CA GLU A 302 -22.60 -28.65 -3.62
C GLU A 302 -22.01 -28.90 -2.22
N HIS A 303 -21.58 -27.85 -1.54
CA HIS A 303 -21.02 -27.93 -0.19
C HIS A 303 -22.08 -28.31 0.86
N LEU A 304 -23.31 -27.80 0.74
CA LEU A 304 -24.43 -28.23 1.59
C LEU A 304 -24.77 -29.71 1.41
N LYS A 305 -24.80 -30.20 0.16
CA LYS A 305 -24.99 -31.65 -0.14
C LYS A 305 -23.88 -32.49 0.48
N ARG A 306 -22.62 -32.05 0.36
CA ARG A 306 -21.46 -32.70 0.99
C ARG A 306 -21.61 -32.76 2.52
N LEU A 307 -21.96 -31.65 3.16
CA LEU A 307 -22.16 -31.58 4.60
C LEU A 307 -23.28 -32.51 5.08
N ARG A 308 -24.36 -32.68 4.31
CA ARG A 308 -25.40 -33.68 4.65
C ARG A 308 -24.86 -35.10 4.55
N ALA A 309 -24.19 -35.43 3.44
CA ALA A 309 -23.65 -36.77 3.22
C ALA A 309 -22.67 -37.18 4.34
N THR A 310 -21.85 -36.25 4.84
CA THR A 310 -20.90 -36.52 5.92
C THR A 310 -21.54 -36.55 7.31
N ASN A 311 -22.74 -35.99 7.50
CA ASN A 311 -23.45 -35.95 8.78
C ASN A 311 -24.68 -36.89 8.80
N ASN A 312 -24.56 -38.10 8.27
CA ASN A 312 -25.66 -39.09 8.25
C ASN A 312 -26.96 -38.55 7.62
N ASN A 313 -26.84 -37.74 6.56
CA ASN A 313 -27.93 -37.04 5.87
C ASN A 313 -28.72 -36.04 6.73
N LYS A 314 -28.16 -35.57 7.86
CA LYS A 314 -28.81 -34.59 8.73
C LYS A 314 -27.84 -33.55 9.26
N ILE A 315 -28.17 -32.27 9.09
CA ILE A 315 -27.45 -31.15 9.72
C ILE A 315 -28.21 -30.76 11.00
N ASN A 316 -27.53 -30.71 12.14
CA ASN A 316 -28.13 -30.32 13.42
C ASN A 316 -28.01 -28.81 13.69
N GLY A 317 -27.08 -28.13 13.01
CA GLY A 317 -26.88 -26.68 13.07
C GLY A 317 -25.84 -26.25 12.04
N LEU A 318 -25.85 -24.98 11.66
CA LEU A 318 -24.96 -24.46 10.62
C LEU A 318 -24.32 -23.14 11.04
N ILE A 319 -23.01 -23.05 10.83
CA ILE A 319 -22.25 -21.80 10.94
C ILE A 319 -21.96 -21.29 9.53
N ILE A 320 -22.43 -20.08 9.20
CA ILE A 320 -22.11 -19.39 7.95
C ILE A 320 -21.12 -18.28 8.28
N ASP A 321 -19.88 -18.39 7.80
CA ASP A 321 -18.81 -17.47 8.11
C ASP A 321 -18.60 -16.46 6.97
N LEU A 322 -19.13 -15.24 7.17
CA LEU A 322 -19.04 -14.10 6.25
C LEU A 322 -17.93 -13.12 6.64
N ARG A 323 -17.14 -13.41 7.68
CA ARG A 323 -16.02 -12.56 8.12
C ARG A 323 -15.02 -12.34 6.99
N ASN A 324 -14.49 -11.14 6.81
CA ASN A 324 -13.60 -10.83 5.68
C ASN A 324 -14.20 -11.26 4.32
N ASN A 325 -15.47 -10.94 4.07
CA ASN A 325 -16.11 -11.10 2.75
C ASN A 325 -16.54 -9.72 2.27
N SER A 326 -15.84 -9.18 1.28
CA SER A 326 -16.05 -7.82 0.77
C SER A 326 -17.28 -7.67 -0.14
N GLY A 327 -18.07 -8.73 -0.33
CA GLY A 327 -19.28 -8.74 -1.14
C GLY A 327 -19.07 -9.41 -2.49
N GLY A 328 -19.55 -8.78 -3.56
CA GLY A 328 -19.51 -9.33 -4.92
C GLY A 328 -20.81 -9.06 -5.66
N LEU A 329 -21.20 -9.99 -6.53
CA LEU A 329 -22.40 -9.88 -7.36
C LEU A 329 -23.67 -9.91 -6.51
N LEU A 330 -24.59 -8.97 -6.78
CA LEU A 330 -25.85 -8.81 -6.06
C LEU A 330 -26.73 -10.05 -6.21
N GLU A 331 -26.88 -10.55 -7.42
CA GLU A 331 -27.71 -11.72 -7.75
C GLU A 331 -27.23 -12.95 -6.98
N GLN A 332 -25.92 -13.14 -6.85
CA GLN A 332 -25.35 -14.27 -6.11
C GLN A 332 -25.56 -14.15 -4.60
N ALA A 333 -25.55 -12.93 -4.05
CA ALA A 333 -25.92 -12.72 -2.64
C ALA A 333 -27.41 -13.01 -2.40
N ILE A 334 -28.28 -12.62 -3.34
CA ILE A 334 -29.72 -12.92 -3.29
C ILE A 334 -29.94 -14.43 -3.30
N GLU A 335 -29.37 -15.16 -4.26
CA GLU A 335 -29.52 -16.62 -4.37
C GLU A 335 -28.98 -17.35 -3.12
N VAL A 336 -27.86 -16.90 -2.56
CA VAL A 336 -27.32 -17.45 -1.32
C VAL A 336 -28.27 -17.23 -0.14
N ALA A 337 -28.89 -16.05 -0.02
CA ALA A 337 -29.87 -15.77 1.03
C ALA A 337 -31.16 -16.59 0.83
N ASP A 338 -31.64 -16.65 -0.42
CA ASP A 338 -32.83 -17.41 -0.84
C ASP A 338 -32.74 -18.87 -0.44
N LYS A 339 -31.54 -19.47 -0.50
CA LYS A 339 -31.31 -20.86 -0.09
C LYS A 339 -31.76 -21.18 1.35
N PHE A 340 -31.81 -20.18 2.22
CA PHE A 340 -32.13 -20.34 3.63
C PHE A 340 -33.50 -19.74 4.05
N LEU A 341 -34.25 -19.14 3.12
CA LEU A 341 -35.50 -18.40 3.39
C LEU A 341 -36.68 -18.97 2.62
N ASP A 342 -37.80 -19.23 3.30
CA ASP A 342 -39.01 -19.76 2.65
C ASP A 342 -39.90 -18.65 2.05
N ASP A 343 -39.91 -17.48 2.69
CA ASP A 343 -40.65 -16.28 2.29
C ASP A 343 -39.97 -15.02 2.86
N GLY A 344 -40.50 -13.85 2.50
CA GLY A 344 -40.01 -12.56 2.94
C GLY A 344 -39.11 -11.84 1.92
N ALA A 345 -38.91 -10.54 2.12
CA ALA A 345 -37.99 -9.78 1.30
C ALA A 345 -36.54 -10.16 1.64
N ILE A 346 -35.67 -10.25 0.64
CA ILE A 346 -34.22 -10.45 0.81
C ILE A 346 -33.53 -9.10 0.83
N VAL A 347 -33.81 -8.27 -0.17
CA VAL A 347 -33.22 -6.95 -0.36
C VAL A 347 -34.19 -6.03 -1.08
N ILE A 348 -34.15 -4.74 -0.77
CA ILE A 348 -34.96 -3.72 -1.42
C ILE A 348 -34.02 -2.72 -2.09
N THR A 349 -34.07 -2.61 -3.42
CA THR A 349 -33.26 -1.65 -4.17
C THR A 349 -34.04 -0.37 -4.42
N VAL A 350 -33.42 0.77 -4.14
CA VAL A 350 -33.99 2.11 -4.29
C VAL A 350 -33.07 2.94 -5.20
N GLY A 351 -33.54 3.20 -6.42
CA GLY A 351 -32.88 4.07 -7.39
C GLY A 351 -33.15 5.57 -7.15
N PRO A 352 -32.78 6.43 -8.11
CA PRO A 352 -33.01 7.87 -8.04
C PRO A 352 -34.50 8.21 -7.96
N SER A 353 -34.83 9.36 -7.36
CA SER A 353 -36.21 9.87 -7.20
C SER A 353 -37.09 9.65 -8.44
N GLY A 354 -38.20 8.93 -8.25
CA GLY A 354 -39.14 8.58 -9.33
C GLY A 354 -39.01 7.15 -9.88
N HIS A 355 -37.97 6.41 -9.52
CA HIS A 355 -37.86 4.99 -9.83
C HIS A 355 -38.65 4.14 -8.81
N PRO A 356 -39.33 3.08 -9.25
CA PRO A 356 -39.99 2.15 -8.32
C PRO A 356 -38.95 1.47 -7.44
N ARG A 357 -39.33 1.19 -6.19
CA ARG A 357 -38.55 0.30 -5.33
C ARG A 357 -38.67 -1.12 -5.89
N GLU A 358 -37.54 -1.78 -6.07
CA GLU A 358 -37.49 -3.18 -6.47
C GLU A 358 -37.31 -4.02 -5.22
N VAL A 359 -38.17 -5.03 -5.03
CA VAL A 359 -38.13 -5.92 -3.87
C VAL A 359 -37.86 -7.33 -4.38
N GLU A 360 -36.69 -7.85 -4.05
CA GLU A 360 -36.34 -9.24 -4.30
C GLU A 360 -36.85 -10.07 -3.13
N ASN A 361 -37.74 -11.04 -3.41
CA ASN A 361 -38.38 -11.87 -2.40
C ASN A 361 -37.85 -13.29 -2.47
N ALA A 362 -37.76 -13.94 -1.31
CA ALA A 362 -37.43 -15.34 -1.24
C ALA A 362 -38.49 -16.21 -1.95
N CYS A 363 -38.01 -17.23 -2.65
CA CYS A 363 -38.80 -18.15 -3.45
C CYS A 363 -38.63 -19.58 -2.93
N LYS A 364 -39.74 -20.19 -2.48
CA LYS A 364 -39.79 -21.55 -1.91
C LYS A 364 -39.37 -22.70 -2.86
N ILE A 365 -38.82 -22.41 -4.03
CA ILE A 365 -38.60 -23.41 -5.10
C ILE A 365 -37.43 -24.36 -4.76
N ASP A 366 -36.47 -23.94 -3.91
CA ASP A 366 -35.26 -24.72 -3.60
C ASP A 366 -34.77 -24.59 -2.14
N THR A 367 -35.66 -24.40 -1.16
CA THR A 367 -35.29 -24.48 0.26
C THR A 367 -35.17 -25.95 0.69
N ASP A 368 -33.93 -26.45 0.74
CA ASP A 368 -33.68 -27.76 1.31
C ASP A 368 -34.00 -27.78 2.81
N ASP A 369 -35.00 -28.56 3.24
CA ASP A 369 -35.37 -28.90 4.64
C ASP A 369 -34.59 -28.12 5.74
N VAL A 370 -34.80 -26.79 5.82
CA VAL A 370 -33.93 -25.86 6.56
C VAL A 370 -34.30 -25.78 8.05
N GLY A 371 -34.80 -26.87 8.64
CA GLY A 371 -35.31 -26.89 10.02
C GLY A 371 -34.27 -26.76 11.14
N TYR A 372 -33.00 -26.50 10.81
CA TYR A 372 -31.90 -26.39 11.78
C TYR A 372 -31.51 -24.93 12.08
N PRO A 373 -31.02 -24.65 13.31
CA PRO A 373 -30.54 -23.33 13.71
C PRO A 373 -29.28 -22.90 12.94
N ILE A 374 -29.21 -21.60 12.62
CA ILE A 374 -28.08 -20.98 11.91
C ILE A 374 -27.47 -19.86 12.76
N VAL A 375 -26.14 -19.84 12.80
CA VAL A 375 -25.36 -18.69 13.28
C VAL A 375 -24.54 -18.14 12.12
N ALA A 376 -24.69 -16.85 11.81
CA ALA A 376 -23.87 -16.18 10.82
C ALA A 376 -22.79 -15.32 11.51
N LEU A 377 -21.52 -15.50 11.11
CA LEU A 377 -20.39 -14.75 11.63
C LEU A 377 -20.08 -13.57 10.72
N VAL A 378 -19.99 -12.36 11.28
CA VAL A 378 -19.67 -11.12 10.56
C VAL A 378 -18.59 -10.33 11.29
N ASP A 379 -17.88 -9.48 10.56
CA ASP A 379 -16.87 -8.57 11.07
C ASP A 379 -16.81 -7.30 10.21
N ALA A 380 -15.88 -6.40 10.52
CA ALA A 380 -15.69 -5.17 9.77
C ALA A 380 -15.30 -5.36 8.30
N GLY A 381 -14.80 -6.54 7.90
CA GLY A 381 -14.50 -6.88 6.51
C GLY A 381 -15.70 -7.45 5.75
N SER A 382 -16.84 -7.69 6.43
CA SER A 382 -18.10 -8.11 5.82
C SER A 382 -18.77 -6.90 5.16
N ALA A 383 -18.94 -6.89 3.84
CA ALA A 383 -19.47 -5.74 3.10
C ALA A 383 -20.43 -6.16 1.96
N SER A 384 -21.32 -5.25 1.55
CA SER A 384 -22.16 -5.37 0.35
C SER A 384 -22.94 -6.70 0.30
N GLY A 385 -22.65 -7.62 -0.62
CA GLY A 385 -23.32 -8.93 -0.69
C GLY A 385 -23.35 -9.70 0.64
N ALA A 386 -22.29 -9.61 1.46
CA ALA A 386 -22.25 -10.23 2.78
C ALA A 386 -23.25 -9.57 3.76
N GLU A 387 -23.44 -8.26 3.64
CA GLU A 387 -24.40 -7.49 4.44
C GLU A 387 -25.83 -7.76 3.99
N ILE A 388 -26.07 -7.98 2.68
CA ILE A 388 -27.36 -8.43 2.15
C ILE A 388 -27.74 -9.78 2.73
N VAL A 389 -26.84 -10.77 2.68
CA VAL A 389 -27.10 -12.10 3.26
C VAL A 389 -27.32 -11.99 4.77
N ALA A 390 -26.47 -11.27 5.50
CA ALA A 390 -26.62 -11.11 6.95
C ALA A 390 -27.92 -10.39 7.31
N GLY A 391 -28.27 -9.31 6.61
CA GLY A 391 -29.50 -8.56 6.82
C GLY A 391 -30.75 -9.39 6.50
N ALA A 392 -30.76 -10.10 5.38
CA ALA A 392 -31.85 -10.99 4.98
C ALA A 392 -32.09 -12.09 6.01
N LEU A 393 -31.03 -12.76 6.48
CA LEU A 393 -31.15 -13.81 7.49
C LEU A 393 -31.57 -13.28 8.87
N LYS A 394 -31.08 -12.09 9.24
CA LYS A 394 -31.38 -11.46 10.53
C LYS A 394 -32.85 -11.03 10.60
N GLU A 395 -33.29 -10.27 9.60
CA GLU A 395 -34.59 -9.59 9.63
C GLU A 395 -35.77 -10.50 9.24
N ASN A 396 -35.52 -11.57 8.49
CA ASN A 396 -36.51 -12.66 8.29
C ASN A 396 -36.50 -13.70 9.42
N ASN A 397 -35.95 -13.36 10.59
CA ASN A 397 -35.97 -14.22 11.79
C ASN A 397 -35.30 -15.60 11.59
N ARG A 398 -34.31 -15.71 10.70
CA ARG A 398 -33.73 -16.99 10.25
C ARG A 398 -32.42 -17.38 10.93
N ALA A 399 -31.53 -16.42 11.21
CA ALA A 399 -30.22 -16.71 11.82
C ALA A 399 -29.87 -15.69 12.89
N ILE A 400 -29.08 -16.09 13.89
CA ILE A 400 -28.44 -15.16 14.82
C ILE A 400 -27.15 -14.63 14.17
N ILE A 401 -26.95 -13.32 14.20
CA ILE A 401 -25.72 -12.67 13.72
C ILE A 401 -24.75 -12.46 14.89
N VAL A 402 -23.51 -12.93 14.76
CA VAL A 402 -22.49 -12.88 15.82
C VAL A 402 -21.17 -12.31 15.29
N GLY A 403 -20.49 -11.47 16.07
CA GLY A 403 -19.17 -10.95 15.72
C GLY A 403 -19.07 -9.44 15.92
N ASP A 404 -18.59 -8.70 14.94
CA ASP A 404 -18.52 -7.23 14.99
C ASP A 404 -19.42 -6.59 13.92
N ARG A 405 -19.71 -5.28 14.07
CA ARG A 405 -20.44 -4.51 13.07
C ARG A 405 -19.76 -4.64 11.70
N SER A 406 -20.56 -4.83 10.65
CA SER A 406 -20.09 -4.94 9.27
C SER A 406 -19.60 -3.59 8.71
N PHE A 407 -19.13 -3.59 7.46
CA PHE A 407 -18.45 -2.45 6.85
C PHE A 407 -19.36 -1.22 6.62
N GLY A 408 -20.61 -1.42 6.22
CA GLY A 408 -21.60 -0.37 5.97
C GLY A 408 -21.76 0.06 4.53
N LYS A 409 -21.53 -0.80 3.53
CA LYS A 409 -21.68 -0.42 2.12
C LYS A 409 -23.09 -0.76 1.62
N GLY A 410 -24.01 0.19 1.71
CA GLY A 410 -25.41 0.11 1.29
C GLY A 410 -25.70 0.54 -0.16
N SER A 411 -24.69 0.60 -1.04
CA SER A 411 -24.80 1.11 -2.40
C SER A 411 -24.61 0.03 -3.47
N VAL A 412 -25.33 0.17 -4.59
CA VAL A 412 -25.28 -0.72 -5.76
C VAL A 412 -24.62 0.01 -6.93
N GLN A 413 -23.60 -0.61 -7.51
CA GLN A 413 -22.94 -0.11 -8.71
C GLN A 413 -23.36 -0.88 -9.95
N GLN A 414 -23.64 -0.13 -11.02
CA GLN A 414 -23.77 -0.69 -12.36
C GLN A 414 -22.43 -0.57 -13.09
N LEU A 415 -22.08 -1.62 -13.82
CA LEU A 415 -20.90 -1.66 -14.67
C LEU A 415 -21.32 -1.45 -16.14
N ILE A 416 -20.76 -0.41 -16.77
CA ILE A 416 -21.12 0.03 -18.11
C ILE A 416 -19.87 -0.04 -18.99
N GLU A 417 -19.82 -1.01 -19.90
CA GLU A 417 -18.71 -1.14 -20.84
C GLU A 417 -18.70 0.02 -21.85
N LEU A 418 -17.51 0.55 -22.13
CA LEU A 418 -17.27 1.65 -23.04
C LEU A 418 -16.56 1.16 -24.31
N MET A 419 -16.69 1.90 -25.41
CA MET A 419 -16.22 1.48 -26.73
C MET A 419 -14.69 1.34 -26.85
N ASP A 420 -13.94 1.97 -25.97
CA ASP A 420 -12.47 1.90 -25.89
C ASP A 420 -11.97 0.68 -25.11
N GLY A 421 -12.88 -0.18 -24.62
CA GLY A 421 -12.58 -1.35 -23.81
C GLY A 421 -12.47 -1.05 -22.31
N SER A 422 -12.68 0.21 -21.88
CA SER A 422 -12.81 0.57 -20.46
C SER A 422 -14.24 0.30 -19.95
N ALA A 423 -14.47 0.48 -18.65
CA ALA A 423 -15.82 0.42 -18.09
C ALA A 423 -16.05 1.51 -17.03
N LEU A 424 -17.23 2.11 -17.05
CA LEU A 424 -17.71 2.98 -15.98
C LEU A 424 -18.42 2.13 -14.93
N LYS A 425 -17.90 2.11 -13.71
CA LYS A 425 -18.59 1.59 -12.53
C LYS A 425 -19.26 2.78 -11.85
N LEU A 426 -20.59 2.82 -11.82
CA LEU A 426 -21.36 3.98 -11.33
C LEU A 426 -22.38 3.54 -10.28
N THR A 427 -22.47 4.24 -9.17
CA THR A 427 -23.52 3.99 -8.17
C THR A 427 -24.89 4.44 -8.69
N ILE A 428 -25.81 3.50 -8.85
CA ILE A 428 -27.14 3.76 -9.43
C ILE A 428 -28.28 3.62 -8.43
N ALA A 429 -28.05 2.93 -7.31
CA ALA A 429 -29.06 2.68 -6.30
C ALA A 429 -28.45 2.50 -4.92
N LYS A 430 -29.29 2.65 -3.89
CA LYS A 430 -29.04 2.14 -2.54
C LYS A 430 -29.81 0.84 -2.36
N TYR A 431 -29.34 -0.05 -1.49
CA TYR A 431 -30.15 -1.17 -1.06
C TYR A 431 -30.49 -1.04 0.43
N LEU A 432 -31.70 -1.47 0.77
CA LEU A 432 -32.23 -1.52 2.12
C LEU A 432 -32.43 -2.97 2.53
N THR A 433 -32.36 -3.22 3.83
CA THR A 433 -32.69 -4.51 4.42
C THR A 433 -34.20 -4.81 4.31
N PRO A 434 -34.65 -6.05 4.59
CA PRO A 434 -36.08 -6.42 4.51
C PRO A 434 -37.06 -5.51 5.27
N LEU A 435 -36.64 -4.92 6.38
CA LEU A 435 -37.40 -3.96 7.19
C LEU A 435 -37.23 -2.50 6.73
N SER A 436 -36.70 -2.29 5.51
CA SER A 436 -36.40 -0.98 4.93
C SER A 436 -35.38 -0.15 5.73
N THR A 437 -34.41 -0.80 6.38
CA THR A 437 -33.31 -0.10 7.07
C THR A 437 -32.23 0.26 6.06
N ASP A 438 -31.80 1.52 6.03
CA ASP A 438 -30.62 1.97 5.29
C ASP A 438 -29.36 1.63 6.10
N ILE A 439 -28.48 0.83 5.52
CA ILE A 439 -27.22 0.41 6.17
C ILE A 439 -26.00 1.14 5.62
N GLN A 440 -26.18 2.06 4.66
CA GLN A 440 -25.11 2.88 4.13
C GLN A 440 -24.44 3.68 5.25
N SER A 441 -23.12 3.54 5.36
CA SER A 441 -22.27 4.12 6.41
C SER A 441 -22.56 3.61 7.83
N VAL A 442 -23.48 2.64 8.01
CA VAL A 442 -23.84 2.09 9.33
C VAL A 442 -23.42 0.63 9.46
N GLY A 443 -23.78 -0.20 8.47
CA GLY A 443 -23.61 -1.65 8.47
C GLY A 443 -24.68 -2.42 9.25
N ILE A 444 -24.60 -3.75 9.18
CA ILE A 444 -25.38 -4.70 9.97
C ILE A 444 -24.80 -4.77 11.38
N THR A 445 -25.59 -4.34 12.37
CA THR A 445 -25.27 -4.57 13.78
C THR A 445 -25.47 -6.06 14.11
N PRO A 446 -24.47 -6.77 14.70
CA PRO A 446 -24.66 -8.16 15.11
C PRO A 446 -25.64 -8.25 16.28
N ASP A 447 -26.33 -9.38 16.41
CA ASP A 447 -27.18 -9.65 17.58
C ASP A 447 -26.33 -9.82 18.83
N ILE A 448 -25.21 -10.54 18.72
CA ILE A 448 -24.24 -10.71 19.79
C ILE A 448 -22.91 -10.13 19.33
N LYS A 449 -22.56 -8.96 19.88
CA LYS A 449 -21.29 -8.30 19.59
C LYS A 449 -20.17 -8.93 20.40
N LEU A 450 -19.11 -9.39 19.73
CA LEU A 450 -17.92 -9.95 20.35
C LEU A 450 -16.78 -8.93 20.36
N ILE A 451 -16.17 -8.71 21.53
CA ILE A 451 -15.07 -7.76 21.70
C ILE A 451 -13.84 -8.54 22.21
N PRO A 452 -12.76 -8.65 21.42
CA PRO A 452 -11.53 -9.28 21.90
C PRO A 452 -10.87 -8.42 22.97
N VAL A 453 -10.38 -9.08 24.02
CA VAL A 453 -9.63 -8.48 25.12
C VAL A 453 -8.23 -9.06 25.15
N THR A 454 -7.21 -8.19 25.11
CA THR A 454 -5.81 -8.59 25.23
C THR A 454 -5.20 -7.94 26.45
N VAL A 455 -4.54 -8.74 27.29
CA VAL A 455 -3.87 -8.27 28.50
C VAL A 455 -2.41 -8.68 28.44
N LYS A 456 -1.53 -7.72 28.13
CA LYS A 456 -0.07 -7.86 28.20
C LYS A 456 0.49 -6.77 29.10
N LYS A 457 1.69 -7.01 29.66
CA LYS A 457 2.36 -6.07 30.58
C LYS A 457 2.47 -4.65 30.02
N ASP A 458 2.79 -4.53 28.72
CA ASP A 458 3.02 -3.23 28.07
C ASP A 458 1.87 -2.82 27.11
N ASN A 459 0.81 -3.63 27.00
CA ASN A 459 -0.32 -3.35 26.12
C ASN A 459 -1.59 -4.08 26.61
N ILE A 460 -2.52 -3.32 27.19
CA ILE A 460 -3.84 -3.82 27.59
C ILE A 460 -4.88 -3.15 26.68
N ASN A 461 -5.72 -3.97 26.05
CA ASN A 461 -6.89 -3.54 25.29
C ASN A 461 -8.11 -4.28 25.84
N LEU A 462 -8.94 -3.59 26.61
CA LEU A 462 -10.16 -4.15 27.22
C LEU A 462 -11.42 -3.74 26.45
N PHE A 463 -11.42 -2.61 25.75
CA PHE A 463 -12.66 -1.94 25.33
C PHE A 463 -12.67 -1.45 23.89
N ARG A 464 -11.51 -1.19 23.30
CA ARG A 464 -11.40 -0.64 21.94
C ARG A 464 -11.98 -1.57 20.88
N GLY A 465 -12.12 -2.87 21.17
CA GLY A 465 -12.37 -3.88 20.14
C GLY A 465 -11.28 -3.83 19.07
N ILE A 466 -11.60 -4.30 17.86
CA ILE A 466 -10.71 -4.12 16.71
C ILE A 466 -11.03 -2.76 16.09
N ALA A 467 -10.07 -1.83 16.14
CA ALA A 467 -10.20 -0.59 15.37
C ALA A 467 -10.20 -0.96 13.88
N ALA A 468 -11.31 -0.71 13.20
CA ALA A 468 -11.50 -1.11 11.81
C ALA A 468 -11.97 0.07 10.97
N PHE A 469 -11.46 0.11 9.73
CA PHE A 469 -11.84 1.08 8.70
C PHE A 469 -13.20 0.70 8.11
N ARG A 470 -14.10 1.67 7.96
CA ARG A 470 -15.50 1.46 7.55
C ARG A 470 -15.92 2.42 6.45
N GLU A 471 -17.13 2.21 5.91
CA GLU A 471 -17.70 3.10 4.90
C GLU A 471 -17.77 4.56 5.37
N GLU A 472 -18.13 4.80 6.65
CA GLU A 472 -18.19 6.14 7.26
C GLU A 472 -16.83 6.86 7.29
N ASP A 473 -15.72 6.11 7.23
CA ASP A 473 -14.36 6.66 7.20
C ASP A 473 -13.92 7.08 5.78
N LEU A 474 -14.68 6.71 4.74
CA LEU A 474 -14.38 7.10 3.36
C LEU A 474 -14.76 8.55 3.11
N LYS A 475 -13.90 9.27 2.37
CA LYS A 475 -14.22 10.60 1.86
C LYS A 475 -15.38 10.52 0.86
N GLN A 476 -16.29 11.49 0.91
CA GLN A 476 -17.47 11.57 0.03
C GLN A 476 -18.40 10.35 0.09
N HIS A 477 -18.38 9.55 1.16
CA HIS A 477 -19.38 8.50 1.34
C HIS A 477 -20.82 9.07 1.28
N LEU A 478 -21.79 8.24 0.90
CA LEU A 478 -23.19 8.66 0.78
C LEU A 478 -23.82 8.89 2.16
N ASP A 479 -24.63 9.95 2.28
CA ASP A 479 -25.12 10.48 3.57
C ASP A 479 -25.92 9.50 4.42
N GLU A 480 -25.89 9.78 5.73
CA GLU A 480 -26.45 8.97 6.82
C GLU A 480 -27.97 9.05 6.96
N HIS A 481 -28.60 7.90 7.15
CA HIS A 481 -29.87 7.76 7.84
C HIS A 481 -29.71 6.80 9.01
N ARG A 482 -28.92 7.23 10.01
CA ARG A 482 -28.56 6.38 11.14
C ARG A 482 -29.80 6.05 11.98
N LYS A 483 -30.14 4.76 12.02
CA LYS A 483 -31.01 4.19 13.05
C LYS A 483 -30.10 3.49 14.04
N ASP A 484 -30.01 4.01 15.26
CA ASP A 484 -29.21 3.37 16.32
C ASP A 484 -29.83 2.01 16.69
N GLU A 485 -29.28 0.94 16.14
CA GLU A 485 -29.58 -0.42 16.53
C GLU A 485 -28.52 -0.90 17.53
N ASN A 486 -28.94 -1.26 18.74
CA ASN A 486 -28.06 -1.84 19.75
C ASN A 486 -28.06 -3.37 19.62
N PRO A 487 -26.91 -4.04 19.82
CA PRO A 487 -26.85 -5.49 19.87
C PRO A 487 -27.70 -6.02 21.04
N PHE A 488 -28.25 -7.22 20.89
CA PHE A 488 -28.97 -7.92 21.95
C PHE A 488 -28.05 -8.22 23.16
N ALA A 489 -26.79 -8.56 22.89
CA ALA A 489 -25.78 -8.74 23.92
C ALA A 489 -24.38 -8.28 23.44
N ILE A 490 -23.55 -7.85 24.38
CA ILE A 490 -22.12 -7.58 24.16
C ILE A 490 -21.32 -8.55 25.03
N LEU A 491 -20.41 -9.30 24.42
CA LEU A 491 -19.56 -10.27 25.09
C LEU A 491 -18.10 -9.93 24.84
N LYS A 492 -17.38 -9.64 25.93
CA LYS A 492 -15.93 -9.53 25.92
C LYS A 492 -15.32 -10.92 26.08
N TYR A 493 -14.28 -11.24 25.32
CA TYR A 493 -13.59 -12.52 25.43
C TYR A 493 -12.08 -12.34 25.51
N TYR A 494 -11.43 -13.17 26.33
CA TYR A 494 -9.99 -13.11 26.47
C TYR A 494 -9.32 -13.74 25.26
N HIS A 495 -8.58 -12.92 24.50
CA HIS A 495 -7.82 -13.36 23.34
C HIS A 495 -6.36 -13.58 23.74
N GLU A 496 -6.00 -14.85 23.95
CA GLU A 496 -4.65 -15.26 24.30
C GLU A 496 -3.75 -15.24 23.05
N THR A 497 -2.95 -14.19 22.91
CA THR A 497 -1.90 -14.16 21.88
C THR A 497 -0.74 -15.02 22.36
N LYS A 498 -0.44 -16.14 21.69
CA LYS A 498 0.78 -16.92 21.97
C LYS A 498 2.00 -16.03 21.76
N GLU A 499 2.78 -15.77 22.80
CA GLU A 499 4.16 -15.29 22.62
C GLU A 499 4.91 -16.45 21.94
N LYS A 500 5.37 -16.26 20.70
CA LYS A 500 6.36 -17.19 20.12
C LYS A 500 7.59 -17.11 21.02
N ASP A 501 7.77 -18.11 21.88
CA ASP A 501 8.95 -18.29 22.72
C ASP A 501 10.21 -18.11 21.84
N SER A 502 11.03 -17.13 22.19
CA SER A 502 12.25 -16.74 21.46
C SER A 502 13.40 -17.75 21.59
N LYS A 503 13.12 -18.98 22.02
CA LYS A 503 14.13 -20.02 22.32
C LYS A 503 14.39 -21.04 21.20
N GLU A 504 13.63 -21.01 20.11
CA GLU A 504 13.94 -21.77 18.89
C GLU A 504 14.18 -20.82 17.72
N LYS A 505 15.39 -20.26 17.63
CA LYS A 505 15.91 -19.62 16.40
C LYS A 505 17.41 -19.87 16.28
N THR A 506 17.78 -20.88 15.51
CA THR A 506 19.04 -20.87 14.76
C THR A 506 18.86 -20.60 13.28
N ASP A 507 17.63 -20.46 12.79
CA ASP A 507 17.36 -20.01 11.43
C ASP A 507 16.35 -18.84 11.48
N GLU A 508 16.53 -17.86 10.61
CA GLU A 508 15.67 -16.70 10.49
C GLU A 508 14.21 -17.12 10.31
N PRO A 509 13.21 -16.42 10.90
CA PRO A 509 11.82 -16.80 10.67
C PRO A 509 11.49 -16.42 9.23
N GLU A 510 11.40 -17.41 8.37
CA GLU A 510 10.72 -17.25 7.09
C GLU A 510 9.31 -16.72 7.39
N GLU A 511 8.96 -15.59 6.79
CA GLU A 511 7.57 -15.14 6.78
C GLU A 511 6.77 -16.15 5.94
N GLU A 512 6.13 -17.11 6.60
CA GLU A 512 5.14 -17.97 5.93
C GLU A 512 4.03 -17.06 5.41
N ILE A 513 4.02 -16.84 4.10
CA ILE A 513 2.86 -16.26 3.41
C ILE A 513 1.74 -17.29 3.55
N GLU A 514 0.82 -17.04 4.48
CA GLU A 514 -0.29 -17.97 4.77
C GLU A 514 -1.15 -18.19 3.51
N ASP A 515 -1.52 -19.45 3.28
CA ASP A 515 -2.43 -19.82 2.20
C ASP A 515 -3.79 -19.12 2.39
N PRO A 516 -4.21 -18.23 1.46
CA PRO A 516 -5.45 -17.49 1.58
C PRO A 516 -6.71 -18.39 1.56
N TYR A 517 -6.59 -19.64 1.12
CA TYR A 517 -7.66 -20.63 1.06
C TYR A 517 -7.67 -21.59 2.27
N LYS A 518 -6.84 -21.37 3.28
CA LYS A 518 -6.88 -22.18 4.50
C LYS A 518 -8.13 -21.89 5.33
N LEU A 519 -8.80 -22.93 5.83
CA LEU A 519 -9.90 -22.81 6.80
C LEU A 519 -9.35 -22.42 8.18
N PRO A 520 -10.14 -21.69 9.01
CA PRO A 520 -9.72 -21.32 10.35
C PRO A 520 -9.57 -22.55 11.26
N ASP A 521 -8.76 -22.42 12.31
CA ASP A 521 -8.65 -23.45 13.34
C ASP A 521 -9.92 -23.47 14.21
N PHE A 522 -10.76 -24.46 13.98
CA PHE A 522 -12.05 -24.65 14.66
C PHE A 522 -11.94 -24.89 16.18
N ASN A 523 -10.73 -25.12 16.70
CA ASN A 523 -10.50 -25.38 18.12
C ASN A 523 -9.97 -24.15 18.88
N THR A 524 -9.55 -23.10 18.17
CA THR A 524 -8.96 -21.90 18.78
C THR A 524 -9.71 -20.62 18.42
N ASP A 525 -10.44 -20.59 17.30
CA ASP A 525 -11.28 -19.45 16.93
C ASP A 525 -12.48 -19.31 17.87
N PHE A 526 -12.46 -18.28 18.73
CA PHE A 526 -13.51 -18.01 19.70
C PHE A 526 -14.90 -17.79 19.07
N HIS A 527 -14.99 -17.17 17.89
CA HIS A 527 -16.29 -16.93 17.23
C HIS A 527 -16.93 -18.27 16.85
N ILE A 528 -16.13 -19.19 16.33
CA ILE A 528 -16.58 -20.54 15.95
C ILE A 528 -16.91 -21.37 17.18
N LEU A 529 -16.06 -21.35 18.22
CA LEU A 529 -16.30 -22.06 19.48
C LEU A 529 -17.60 -21.58 20.16
N PHE A 530 -17.82 -20.27 20.19
CA PHE A 530 -19.02 -19.68 20.76
C PHE A 530 -20.26 -20.04 19.93
N ALA A 531 -20.18 -19.96 18.59
CA ALA A 531 -21.26 -20.41 17.71
C ALA A 531 -21.59 -21.90 17.88
N LYS A 532 -20.60 -22.78 18.01
CA LYS A 532 -20.81 -24.21 18.37
C LYS A 532 -21.58 -24.34 19.69
N LYS A 533 -21.20 -23.56 20.72
CA LYS A 533 -21.86 -23.61 22.04
C LYS A 533 -23.33 -23.18 21.95
N LEU A 534 -23.65 -22.16 21.15
CA LEU A 534 -25.04 -21.76 20.89
C LEU A 534 -25.83 -22.87 20.19
N LEU A 535 -25.28 -23.43 19.11
CA LEU A 535 -25.96 -24.43 18.27
C LEU A 535 -26.18 -25.77 18.98
N THR A 536 -25.26 -26.21 19.86
CA THR A 536 -25.42 -27.49 20.59
C THR A 536 -26.54 -27.50 21.63
N LYS A 537 -27.09 -26.34 21.99
CA LYS A 537 -28.09 -26.19 23.06
C LYS A 537 -29.49 -25.84 22.56
N THR A 538 -29.67 -25.75 21.23
CA THR A 538 -30.97 -25.45 20.64
C THR A 538 -31.26 -26.36 19.45
N THR A 539 -32.54 -26.60 19.21
CA THR A 539 -33.06 -27.09 17.92
C THR A 539 -34.00 -26.08 17.28
N VAL A 540 -34.26 -24.96 17.97
CA VAL A 540 -35.11 -23.86 17.53
C VAL A 540 -34.31 -23.01 16.56
N TRP A 541 -34.84 -22.82 15.35
CA TRP A 541 -34.19 -22.09 14.28
C TRP A 541 -34.64 -20.63 14.16
N GLN A 542 -35.80 -20.27 14.72
CA GLN A 542 -36.31 -18.90 14.73
C GLN A 542 -35.42 -18.00 15.59
N ARG A 543 -34.82 -16.97 14.99
CA ARG A 543 -33.82 -16.08 15.60
C ARG A 543 -34.26 -15.52 16.95
N GLU A 544 -35.45 -14.94 17.07
CA GLU A 544 -35.93 -14.31 18.32
C GLU A 544 -36.01 -15.30 19.49
N THR A 545 -36.56 -16.49 19.25
CA THR A 545 -36.65 -17.54 20.26
C THR A 545 -35.29 -18.14 20.54
N PHE A 546 -34.46 -18.31 19.51
CA PHE A 546 -33.08 -18.77 19.66
C PHE A 546 -32.26 -17.79 20.53
N LEU A 547 -32.38 -16.47 20.32
CA LEU A 547 -31.72 -15.45 21.15
C LEU A 547 -32.15 -15.52 22.61
N LYS A 548 -33.46 -15.60 22.87
CA LYS A 548 -34.00 -15.75 24.24
C LYS A 548 -33.48 -17.01 24.92
N ASN A 549 -33.44 -18.14 24.21
CA ASN A 549 -32.91 -19.40 24.72
C ASN A 549 -31.39 -19.37 24.94
N SER A 550 -30.69 -18.43 24.30
CA SER A 550 -29.23 -18.28 24.40
C SER A 550 -28.78 -17.41 25.58
N LEU A 551 -29.69 -16.71 26.27
CA LEU A 551 -29.35 -15.78 27.37
C LEU A 551 -28.44 -16.42 28.43
N GLN A 552 -28.81 -17.60 28.92
CA GLN A 552 -28.01 -18.31 29.92
C GLN A 552 -26.61 -18.65 29.38
N ILE A 553 -26.49 -19.06 28.12
CA ILE A 553 -25.21 -19.39 27.48
C ILE A 553 -24.33 -18.15 27.34
N ILE A 554 -24.93 -17.02 26.97
CA ILE A 554 -24.25 -15.73 26.84
C ILE A 554 -23.74 -15.29 28.22
N GLU A 555 -24.57 -15.34 29.26
CA GLU A 555 -24.20 -14.96 30.63
C GLU A 555 -23.10 -15.87 31.20
N GLU A 556 -23.23 -17.19 31.05
CA GLU A 556 -22.22 -18.15 31.51
C GLU A 556 -20.88 -17.95 30.78
N THR A 557 -20.92 -17.68 29.47
CA THR A 557 -19.71 -17.44 28.68
C THR A 557 -19.08 -16.10 29.05
N SER A 558 -19.87 -15.04 29.15
CA SER A 558 -19.41 -13.72 29.60
C SER A 558 -18.75 -13.79 30.98
N ARG A 559 -19.36 -14.48 31.94
CA ARG A 559 -18.79 -14.68 33.28
C ARG A 559 -17.48 -15.47 33.24
N ALA A 560 -17.42 -16.54 32.43
CA ALA A 560 -16.19 -17.33 32.27
C ALA A 560 -15.05 -16.50 31.66
N GLU A 561 -15.34 -15.68 30.66
CA GLU A 561 -14.36 -14.80 30.03
C GLU A 561 -13.94 -13.64 30.94
N GLU A 562 -14.86 -13.03 31.69
CA GLU A 562 -14.53 -11.97 32.64
C GLU A 562 -13.64 -12.49 33.77
N VAL A 563 -13.81 -13.75 34.20
CA VAL A 563 -12.87 -14.40 35.13
C VAL A 563 -11.48 -14.54 34.52
N LYS A 564 -11.37 -14.92 33.24
CA LYS A 564 -10.07 -15.00 32.55
C LYS A 564 -9.42 -13.61 32.44
N ILE A 565 -10.19 -12.58 32.09
CA ILE A 565 -9.72 -11.19 31.99
C ILE A 565 -9.25 -10.69 33.35
N ALA A 566 -10.05 -10.88 34.41
CA ALA A 566 -9.69 -10.49 35.77
C ALA A 566 -8.44 -11.23 36.26
N GLN A 567 -8.32 -12.54 35.97
CA GLN A 567 -7.10 -13.30 36.27
C GLN A 567 -5.89 -12.79 35.50
N ALA A 568 -6.04 -12.41 34.23
CA ALA A 568 -4.98 -11.83 33.44
C ALA A 568 -4.54 -10.44 33.96
N LEU A 569 -5.49 -9.60 34.38
CA LEU A 569 -5.23 -8.29 34.99
C LEU A 569 -4.60 -8.42 36.38
N GLN A 570 -5.03 -9.40 37.18
CA GLN A 570 -4.47 -9.68 38.51
C GLN A 570 -3.01 -10.10 38.43
N LYS A 571 -2.59 -10.81 37.36
CA LYS A 571 -1.18 -11.10 37.08
C LYS A 571 -0.34 -9.84 36.86
N LEU A 572 -0.98 -8.71 36.54
CA LEU A 572 -0.37 -7.38 36.42
C LEU A 572 -0.67 -6.49 37.63
N GLU A 573 -1.16 -7.06 38.75
CA GLU A 573 -1.51 -6.34 39.98
C GLU A 573 -2.65 -5.30 39.82
N ILE A 574 -3.47 -5.45 38.78
CA ILE A 574 -4.63 -4.59 38.52
C ILE A 574 -5.90 -5.24 39.09
N ASP A 575 -6.42 -4.66 40.18
CA ASP A 575 -7.73 -5.02 40.74
C ASP A 575 -8.88 -4.47 39.88
N TRP A 576 -9.56 -5.36 39.16
CA TRP A 576 -10.68 -5.04 38.26
C TRP A 576 -12.08 -5.27 38.90
N SER A 577 -12.17 -5.34 40.23
CA SER A 577 -13.41 -5.62 40.95
C SER A 577 -14.46 -4.49 40.82
N ILE A 578 -15.73 -4.91 40.71
CA ILE A 578 -16.90 -4.04 40.67
C ILE A 578 -17.21 -3.53 42.10
N GLY A 579 -17.61 -2.27 42.25
CA GLY A 579 -18.05 -1.69 43.51
C GLY A 579 -18.81 -0.37 43.35
N ASN A 580 -19.60 0.00 44.36
CA ASN A 580 -20.38 1.24 44.36
C ASN A 580 -19.69 2.33 45.18
N SER A 581 -19.67 3.55 44.63
CA SER A 581 -19.11 4.73 45.31
C SER A 581 -20.20 5.78 45.55
N THR A 582 -20.49 6.10 46.82
CA THR A 582 -21.50 7.10 47.20
C THR A 582 -20.85 8.46 47.52
N GLY A 583 -21.06 9.49 46.69
CA GLY A 583 -20.60 10.87 46.96
C GLY A 583 -20.11 11.67 45.74
N THR A 584 -19.53 12.86 45.96
CA THR A 584 -18.75 13.60 44.95
C THR A 584 -17.30 13.17 44.99
N VAL A 585 -16.70 12.93 43.82
CA VAL A 585 -15.31 12.50 43.68
C VAL A 585 -14.47 13.64 43.05
N LYS A 586 -13.34 13.95 43.67
CA LYS A 586 -12.18 14.73 43.25
C LYS A 586 -10.93 13.85 43.22
N SER A 587 -10.32 13.78 42.05
CA SER A 587 -9.04 13.13 41.83
C SER A 587 -8.03 14.12 41.26
N ASN A 588 -6.77 14.01 41.68
CA ASN A 588 -5.68 14.75 41.05
C ASN A 588 -5.00 13.84 40.04
N VAL A 589 -4.93 14.28 38.78
CA VAL A 589 -4.23 13.58 37.70
C VAL A 589 -2.94 14.32 37.39
N SER A 590 -1.86 13.57 37.19
CA SER A 590 -0.62 14.08 36.64
C SER A 590 -0.06 13.11 35.60
N PHE A 591 0.87 13.60 34.79
CA PHE A 591 1.56 12.77 33.81
C PHE A 591 3.07 13.03 33.84
N SER A 592 3.82 12.06 33.36
CA SER A 592 5.25 12.19 33.06
C SER A 592 5.62 11.37 31.84
N THR A 593 6.71 11.76 31.19
CA THR A 593 7.29 11.06 30.05
C THR A 593 8.73 10.65 30.36
N SER A 594 9.17 9.54 29.78
CA SER A 594 10.57 9.13 29.72
C SER A 594 10.92 8.86 28.26
N PRO A 595 11.82 9.63 27.62
CA PRO A 595 12.63 10.74 28.17
C PRO A 595 11.79 11.93 28.69
N SER A 596 12.33 12.64 29.69
CA SER A 596 11.67 13.82 30.29
C SER A 596 11.49 14.93 29.25
N ASN A 597 10.33 15.59 29.27
CA ASN A 597 9.89 16.69 28.38
C ASN A 597 9.15 16.25 27.10
N GLY A 598 8.94 14.95 26.88
CA GLY A 598 8.14 14.47 25.74
C GLY A 598 8.83 14.60 24.39
N CYS A 599 10.14 14.88 24.36
CA CYS A 599 10.95 14.84 23.15
C CYS A 599 11.54 13.44 22.97
N ILE A 600 11.36 12.86 21.78
CA ILE A 600 11.84 11.52 21.44
C ILE A 600 12.36 11.47 20.01
N LYS A 601 13.38 10.63 19.75
CA LYS A 601 13.86 10.36 18.40
C LYS A 601 13.10 9.22 17.76
N ALA A 602 12.89 9.28 16.45
CA ALA A 602 12.33 8.17 15.69
C ALA A 602 13.17 6.89 15.89
N GLY A 603 12.51 5.74 16.10
CA GLY A 603 13.14 4.47 16.44
C GLY A 603 13.32 4.23 17.95
N ASP A 604 13.22 5.27 18.78
CA ASP A 604 13.27 5.11 20.24
C ASP A 604 11.88 4.81 20.84
N LYS A 605 11.86 4.51 22.13
CA LYS A 605 10.64 4.26 22.92
C LYS A 605 10.35 5.41 23.86
N ILE A 606 9.09 5.86 23.90
CA ILE A 606 8.60 6.81 24.90
C ILE A 606 7.71 6.07 25.89
N ILE A 607 7.98 6.25 27.17
CA ILE A 607 7.10 5.76 28.23
C ILE A 607 6.22 6.91 28.66
N ILE A 608 4.91 6.78 28.47
CA ILE A 608 3.91 7.73 28.96
C ILE A 608 3.36 7.17 30.26
N THR A 609 3.59 7.88 31.36
CA THR A 609 3.09 7.50 32.69
C THR A 609 2.01 8.46 33.12
N VAL A 610 0.83 7.93 33.39
CA VAL A 610 -0.29 8.68 33.95
C VAL A 610 -0.45 8.26 35.40
N THR A 611 -0.60 9.24 36.29
CA THR A 611 -0.77 9.02 37.72
C THR A 611 -2.07 9.63 38.18
N VAL A 612 -2.87 8.84 38.89
CA VAL A 612 -4.12 9.29 39.49
C VAL A 612 -4.03 9.11 40.99
N LYS A 613 -4.26 10.19 41.73
CA LYS A 613 -4.45 10.17 43.18
C LYS A 613 -5.92 10.39 43.50
N ASN A 614 -6.52 9.42 44.19
CA ASN A 614 -7.86 9.58 44.74
C ASN A 614 -7.78 10.46 45.98
N THR A 615 -8.40 11.65 45.95
CA THR A 615 -8.35 12.60 47.08
C THR A 615 -9.62 12.61 47.94
N ASP A 616 -10.60 11.76 47.65
CA ASP A 616 -11.87 11.71 48.40
C ASP A 616 -11.95 10.58 49.41
N GLU A 617 -13.16 10.42 49.97
CA GLU A 617 -13.49 9.48 51.02
C GLU A 617 -13.95 8.10 50.53
N THR A 618 -14.25 7.94 49.24
CA THR A 618 -14.73 6.69 48.64
C THR A 618 -13.77 6.17 47.58
N PRO A 619 -13.62 4.84 47.44
CA PRO A 619 -12.78 4.26 46.39
C PRO A 619 -13.30 4.58 44.99
N LEU A 620 -12.41 4.58 44.00
CA LEU A 620 -12.76 4.51 42.57
C LEU A 620 -12.74 3.06 42.13
N HIS A 621 -13.63 2.69 41.21
CA HIS A 621 -13.74 1.33 40.68
C HIS A 621 -13.61 1.33 39.16
N GLN A 622 -12.80 0.39 38.65
CA GLN A 622 -12.55 0.20 37.21
C GLN A 622 -12.16 1.50 36.48
N LEU A 623 -11.37 2.36 37.14
CA LEU A 623 -10.90 3.61 36.53
C LEU A 623 -9.99 3.31 35.33
N ARG A 624 -10.26 4.00 34.22
CA ARG A 624 -9.43 3.99 33.01
C ARG A 624 -9.22 5.39 32.44
N GLY A 625 -8.13 5.55 31.69
CA GLY A 625 -7.89 6.68 30.79
C GLY A 625 -7.77 6.19 29.35
N ILE A 626 -8.19 7.00 28.38
CA ILE A 626 -8.05 6.72 26.94
C ILE A 626 -7.48 7.96 26.26
N SER A 627 -6.37 7.81 25.54
CA SER A 627 -5.81 8.91 24.76
C SER A 627 -6.61 9.19 23.48
N SER A 628 -6.61 10.45 23.07
CA SER A 628 -7.16 10.95 21.83
C SER A 628 -6.07 11.77 21.15
N CYS A 629 -5.63 11.35 19.96
CA CYS A 629 -4.60 12.02 19.17
C CYS A 629 -4.86 11.83 17.66
N LYS A 630 -4.46 12.80 16.83
CA LYS A 630 -4.52 12.62 15.36
C LYS A 630 -3.42 11.68 14.85
N ASN A 631 -2.34 11.50 15.61
CA ASN A 631 -1.31 10.50 15.32
C ASN A 631 -1.72 9.15 15.92
N THR A 632 -1.95 8.16 15.06
CA THR A 632 -2.50 6.86 15.43
C THR A 632 -1.64 6.07 16.40
N ILE A 633 -0.33 6.32 16.49
CA ILE A 633 0.57 5.66 17.45
C ILE A 633 0.31 6.12 18.90
N PHE A 634 -0.26 7.32 19.06
CA PHE A 634 -0.61 7.90 20.35
C PHE A 634 -2.12 7.94 20.58
N ASP A 635 -2.93 7.47 19.63
CA ASP A 635 -4.38 7.48 19.70
C ASP A 635 -4.95 6.21 20.34
N LYS A 636 -6.00 6.38 21.16
CA LYS A 636 -6.74 5.30 21.81
C LYS A 636 -5.84 4.35 22.62
N LEU A 637 -4.79 4.87 23.25
CA LEU A 637 -3.99 4.16 24.24
C LEU A 637 -4.81 4.05 25.52
N GLU A 638 -4.97 2.85 26.06
CA GLU A 638 -5.70 2.60 27.30
C GLU A 638 -4.74 2.64 28.51
N PHE A 639 -5.14 3.38 29.55
CA PHE A 639 -4.46 3.46 30.85
C PHE A 639 -5.38 2.83 31.89
N ILE A 640 -5.05 1.62 32.35
CA ILE A 640 -5.96 0.78 33.14
C ILE A 640 -5.54 0.79 34.62
N PHE A 641 -6.22 1.57 35.45
CA PHE A 641 -5.89 1.72 36.88
C PHE A 641 -6.64 0.73 37.77
N GLY A 642 -7.85 0.33 37.37
CA GLY A 642 -8.72 -0.52 38.17
C GLY A 642 -9.24 0.20 39.40
N LYS A 643 -9.32 -0.51 40.53
CA LYS A 643 -9.73 0.07 41.81
C LYS A 643 -8.66 0.99 42.39
N ILE A 644 -9.03 2.17 42.90
CA ILE A 644 -8.14 3.07 43.65
C ILE A 644 -8.77 3.40 45.00
N ASP A 645 -8.20 2.90 46.09
CA ASP A 645 -8.69 3.16 47.45
C ASP A 645 -8.58 4.64 47.88
N LYS A 646 -9.32 5.01 48.93
CA LYS A 646 -9.28 6.36 49.54
C LYS A 646 -7.84 6.79 49.82
N GLY A 647 -7.46 7.96 49.31
CA GLY A 647 -6.12 8.54 49.54
C GLY A 647 -4.98 7.85 48.78
N ALA A 648 -5.26 6.75 48.08
CA ALA A 648 -4.25 6.00 47.34
C ALA A 648 -3.89 6.69 46.01
N THR A 649 -2.68 6.39 45.55
CA THR A 649 -2.17 6.82 44.25
C THR A 649 -1.89 5.58 43.42
N LYS A 650 -2.34 5.57 42.16
CA LYS A 650 -1.93 4.58 41.18
C LYS A 650 -1.32 5.25 39.96
N SER A 651 -0.33 4.59 39.38
CA SER A 651 0.29 5.00 38.12
C SER A 651 0.15 3.88 37.12
N TYR A 652 -0.06 4.23 35.86
CA TYR A 652 -0.04 3.31 34.74
C TYR A 652 0.90 3.85 33.67
N SER A 653 1.80 3.00 33.21
CA SER A 653 2.78 3.34 32.18
C SER A 653 2.50 2.54 30.92
N THR A 654 2.44 3.22 29.79
CA THR A 654 2.40 2.58 28.47
C THR A 654 3.66 2.94 27.70
N THR A 655 4.23 1.97 27.00
CA THR A 655 5.41 2.17 26.17
C THR A 655 4.98 2.26 24.72
N VAL A 656 5.26 3.40 24.09
CA VAL A 656 5.01 3.61 22.67
C VAL A 656 6.35 3.55 21.95
N GLU A 657 6.46 2.65 20.99
CA GLU A 657 7.61 2.57 20.09
C GLU A 657 7.37 3.48 18.90
N VAL A 658 8.21 4.50 18.74
CA VAL A 658 8.08 5.45 17.64
C VAL A 658 8.74 4.82 16.42
N PRO A 659 8.02 4.62 15.29
CA PRO A 659 8.60 4.00 14.11
C PRO A 659 9.85 4.73 13.63
N THR A 660 10.89 4.00 13.20
CA THR A 660 12.17 4.57 12.72
C THR A 660 12.00 5.56 11.56
N ALA A 661 11.00 5.33 10.70
CA ALA A 661 10.69 6.18 9.55
C ALA A 661 9.87 7.45 9.91
N SER A 662 9.56 7.69 11.19
CA SER A 662 8.77 8.84 11.63
C SER A 662 9.43 10.16 11.23
N LEU A 663 8.60 11.12 10.82
CA LEU A 663 9.01 12.47 10.44
C LEU A 663 9.12 13.38 11.66
N ASP A 664 9.85 14.49 11.52
CA ASP A 664 9.84 15.58 12.49
C ASP A 664 8.40 16.07 12.68
N ARG A 665 7.89 16.04 13.91
CA ARG A 665 6.50 16.41 14.22
C ARG A 665 6.26 16.73 15.70
N GLU A 666 5.21 17.49 15.97
CA GLU A 666 4.64 17.68 17.31
C GLU A 666 3.16 17.26 17.32
N ASP A 667 2.80 16.43 18.30
CA ASP A 667 1.45 15.86 18.45
C ASP A 667 0.86 16.22 19.83
N GLU A 668 -0.32 16.86 19.85
CA GLU A 668 -1.12 17.04 21.07
C GLU A 668 -1.90 15.76 21.38
N ILE A 669 -1.83 15.30 22.62
CA ILE A 669 -2.53 14.13 23.14
C ILE A 669 -3.44 14.59 24.27
N THR A 670 -4.73 14.25 24.17
CA THR A 670 -5.70 14.45 25.26
C THR A 670 -6.05 13.09 25.86
N ILE A 671 -5.96 12.92 27.18
CA ILE A 671 -6.37 11.69 27.86
C ILE A 671 -7.68 11.94 28.58
N LYS A 672 -8.70 11.18 28.20
CA LYS A 672 -10.04 11.22 28.79
C LYS A 672 -10.23 10.08 29.78
N PHE A 673 -10.82 10.35 30.93
CA PHE A 673 -11.01 9.32 31.96
C PHE A 673 -12.46 8.86 32.07
N GLU A 674 -12.63 7.59 32.40
CA GLU A 674 -13.92 6.98 32.67
C GLU A 674 -13.82 6.07 33.91
N GLU A 675 -14.80 6.18 34.80
CA GLU A 675 -14.92 5.39 36.03
C GLU A 675 -16.31 4.75 36.09
N LEU A 676 -16.41 3.56 36.70
CA LEU A 676 -17.63 2.73 36.72
C LEU A 676 -18.88 3.48 37.20
N ASN A 677 -18.74 4.35 38.20
CA ASN A 677 -19.80 5.13 38.83
C ASN A 677 -19.93 6.54 38.23
N GLN A 678 -19.37 6.78 37.03
CA GLN A 678 -19.37 8.06 36.29
C GLN A 678 -18.71 9.20 37.06
N LYS A 679 -17.70 8.88 37.87
CA LYS A 679 -16.92 9.84 38.67
C LYS A 679 -15.56 10.11 38.02
N ASN A 680 -15.61 10.66 36.82
CA ASN A 680 -14.44 10.80 35.95
C ASN A 680 -13.50 11.92 36.43
N PRO A 681 -12.18 11.67 36.52
CA PRO A 681 -11.16 12.71 36.61
C PRO A 681 -11.21 13.74 35.46
N GLU A 682 -10.58 14.91 35.66
CA GLU A 682 -10.39 15.89 34.58
C GLU A 682 -9.47 15.35 33.47
N ASP A 683 -9.80 15.70 32.23
CA ASP A 683 -8.97 15.40 31.06
C ASP A 683 -7.62 16.12 31.17
N ILE A 684 -6.55 15.45 30.74
CA ILE A 684 -5.21 16.05 30.67
C ILE A 684 -4.73 16.17 29.23
N LYS A 685 -3.97 17.23 28.94
CA LYS A 685 -3.32 17.44 27.65
C LYS A 685 -1.79 17.41 27.80
N LEU A 686 -1.11 16.81 26.83
CA LEU A 686 0.34 16.85 26.71
C LEU A 686 0.76 16.89 25.24
N ASN A 687 1.96 17.43 24.98
CA ASN A 687 2.56 17.41 23.65
C ASN A 687 3.73 16.44 23.62
N ILE A 688 3.84 15.68 22.53
CA ILE A 688 5.01 14.84 22.24
C ILE A 688 5.66 15.37 20.96
N THR A 689 6.96 15.64 21.04
CA THR A 689 7.77 16.02 19.88
C THR A 689 8.59 14.82 19.44
N THR A 690 8.43 14.43 18.18
CA THR A 690 9.27 13.40 17.54
C THR A 690 10.29 14.08 16.64
N GLU A 691 11.58 13.77 16.85
CA GLU A 691 12.71 14.17 16.00
C GLU A 691 13.01 13.03 15.02
N ALA A 692 12.98 13.31 13.72
CA ALA A 692 13.34 12.32 12.72
C ALA A 692 14.84 12.00 12.77
N ILE A 693 15.21 10.77 12.46
CA ILE A 693 16.62 10.46 12.26
C ILE A 693 17.11 11.01 10.91
N PRO A 694 18.39 11.43 10.80
CA PRO A 694 18.96 11.85 9.52
C PRO A 694 18.80 10.74 8.48
N ARG A 695 18.38 11.10 7.27
CA ARG A 695 18.16 10.15 6.17
C ARG A 695 19.39 10.03 5.27
N PRO A 696 19.70 8.83 4.76
CA PRO A 696 20.70 8.69 3.71
C PRO A 696 20.20 9.34 2.41
N LEU A 697 21.13 9.67 1.53
CA LEU A 697 20.85 10.11 0.17
C LEU A 697 21.88 9.41 -0.71
N PHE A 698 21.44 8.75 -1.79
CA PHE A 698 22.34 7.98 -2.62
C PHE A 698 22.78 8.77 -3.84
N ALA A 699 24.00 8.52 -4.27
CA ALA A 699 24.50 8.86 -5.59
C ALA A 699 25.24 7.64 -6.12
N PHE A 700 25.33 7.49 -7.44
CA PHE A 700 26.03 6.34 -7.99
C PHE A 700 26.78 6.63 -9.28
N SER A 701 27.69 5.72 -9.61
CA SER A 701 28.31 5.57 -10.91
C SER A 701 28.23 4.14 -11.35
N TYR A 702 28.33 3.92 -12.66
CA TYR A 702 28.39 2.57 -13.20
C TYR A 702 29.44 2.43 -14.29
N GLN A 703 29.83 1.17 -14.52
CA GLN A 703 30.71 0.74 -15.60
C GLN A 703 30.22 -0.60 -16.15
N ILE A 704 30.30 -0.75 -17.48
CA ILE A 704 30.19 -2.04 -18.14
C ILE A 704 31.56 -2.73 -18.10
N LEU A 705 31.59 -3.91 -17.48
CA LEU A 705 32.74 -4.79 -17.47
C LEU A 705 32.56 -5.88 -18.53
N ASP A 706 33.25 -5.71 -19.64
CA ASP A 706 33.39 -6.67 -20.73
C ASP A 706 34.69 -7.45 -20.54
N ASN A 707 34.63 -8.51 -19.72
CA ASN A 707 35.84 -9.22 -19.30
C ASN A 707 36.28 -10.31 -20.29
N THR A 708 37.53 -10.24 -20.73
CA THR A 708 38.18 -11.24 -21.60
C THR A 708 38.39 -12.63 -20.98
N LYS A 709 38.10 -12.84 -19.68
CA LYS A 709 38.14 -14.17 -19.05
C LYS A 709 37.26 -15.20 -19.77
N ASN A 710 36.23 -14.75 -20.50
CA ASN A 710 35.40 -15.56 -21.38
C ASN A 710 35.56 -15.09 -22.85
N ALA A 711 36.79 -15.07 -23.37
CA ALA A 711 37.15 -14.50 -24.68
C ALA A 711 36.41 -15.11 -25.89
N SER A 712 35.71 -16.24 -25.73
CA SER A 712 34.82 -16.80 -26.75
C SER A 712 33.49 -16.06 -26.90
N VAL A 713 33.11 -15.27 -25.88
CA VAL A 713 31.84 -14.54 -25.79
C VAL A 713 32.11 -13.03 -25.81
N ASN A 714 33.09 -12.59 -25.01
CA ASN A 714 33.41 -11.19 -24.71
C ASN A 714 34.69 -10.72 -25.42
N ASN A 715 34.72 -9.48 -25.91
CA ASN A 715 35.82 -8.98 -26.75
C ASN A 715 36.81 -8.06 -26.00
N GLY A 716 36.44 -7.57 -24.83
CA GLY A 716 37.28 -6.78 -23.93
C GLY A 716 37.24 -5.28 -24.13
N ASP A 717 36.38 -4.76 -25.01
CA ASP A 717 36.38 -3.37 -25.47
C ASP A 717 35.53 -2.41 -24.61
N GLY A 718 34.74 -2.96 -23.70
CA GLY A 718 33.93 -2.21 -22.74
C GLY A 718 32.70 -1.53 -23.35
N LEU A 719 32.34 -1.90 -24.58
CA LEU A 719 31.04 -1.58 -25.18
C LEU A 719 30.09 -2.77 -24.96
N ILE A 720 28.84 -2.62 -25.41
CA ILE A 720 27.84 -3.69 -25.33
C ILE A 720 27.54 -4.18 -26.74
N GLN A 721 27.71 -5.47 -27.00
CA GLN A 721 27.40 -6.07 -28.29
C GLN A 721 26.49 -7.30 -28.14
N ALA A 722 25.81 -7.66 -29.23
CA ALA A 722 24.97 -8.85 -29.27
C ALA A 722 25.80 -10.14 -29.03
N GLY A 723 25.23 -11.05 -28.26
CA GLY A 723 25.84 -12.32 -27.88
C GLY A 723 26.80 -12.24 -26.69
N GLU A 724 27.01 -11.08 -26.07
CA GLU A 724 27.94 -10.90 -24.95
C GLU A 724 27.32 -11.15 -23.58
N GLU A 725 28.17 -11.56 -22.63
CA GLU A 725 27.82 -11.70 -21.21
C GLU A 725 28.59 -10.68 -20.39
N LEU A 726 27.88 -9.74 -19.78
CA LEU A 726 28.48 -8.53 -19.21
C LEU A 726 28.19 -8.42 -17.72
N GLU A 727 29.11 -7.77 -17.00
CA GLU A 727 28.84 -7.33 -15.62
C GLU A 727 28.65 -5.81 -15.58
N LEU A 728 27.63 -5.36 -14.86
CA LEU A 728 27.44 -3.95 -14.48
C LEU A 728 28.02 -3.77 -13.09
N LEU A 729 29.16 -3.06 -13.01
CA LEU A 729 29.72 -2.61 -11.76
C LEU A 729 29.09 -1.27 -11.38
N VAL A 730 28.55 -1.18 -10.17
CA VAL A 730 27.89 0.01 -9.64
C VAL A 730 28.60 0.44 -8.36
N TRP A 731 29.09 1.68 -8.32
CA TRP A 731 29.57 2.32 -7.10
C TRP A 731 28.46 3.15 -6.50
N VAL A 732 28.01 2.78 -5.30
CA VAL A 732 26.98 3.50 -4.56
C VAL A 732 27.64 4.31 -3.46
N LYS A 733 27.40 5.61 -3.44
CA LYS A 733 27.85 6.55 -2.40
C LYS A 733 26.67 7.03 -1.58
N ASN A 734 26.81 7.02 -0.25
CA ASN A 734 25.90 7.76 0.61
C ASN A 734 26.38 9.21 0.72
N ILE A 735 25.67 10.14 0.09
CA ILE A 735 25.92 11.58 0.12
C ILE A 735 25.03 12.31 1.14
N GLY A 736 24.17 11.59 1.85
CA GLY A 736 23.32 12.13 2.91
C GLY A 736 23.99 12.08 4.28
N ASP A 737 23.32 12.70 5.27
CA ASP A 737 23.81 12.78 6.65
C ASP A 737 23.46 11.54 7.48
N GLY A 738 22.51 10.72 6.99
CA GLY A 738 22.00 9.53 7.68
C GLY A 738 22.79 8.27 7.41
N LEU A 739 22.86 7.39 8.42
CA LEU A 739 23.29 6.02 8.22
C LEU A 739 22.28 5.28 7.35
N SER A 740 22.78 4.46 6.43
CA SER A 740 21.98 3.51 5.68
C SER A 740 22.31 2.10 6.16
N GLU A 741 21.35 1.35 6.72
CA GLU A 741 21.63 0.06 7.36
C GLU A 741 21.65 -1.11 6.37
N ASN A 742 20.65 -1.19 5.48
CA ASN A 742 20.54 -2.30 4.54
C ASN A 742 20.27 -1.79 3.13
N ASN A 743 21.32 -1.77 2.31
CA ASN A 743 21.28 -1.28 0.94
C ASN A 743 21.25 -2.43 -0.06
N ILE A 744 20.35 -2.31 -1.02
CA ILE A 744 20.16 -3.25 -2.12
C ILE A 744 20.30 -2.48 -3.43
N VAL A 745 21.14 -2.98 -4.32
CA VAL A 745 21.23 -2.52 -5.70
C VAL A 745 20.48 -3.51 -6.58
N THR A 746 19.52 -3.00 -7.35
CA THR A 746 18.59 -3.77 -8.15
C THR A 746 18.63 -3.29 -9.60
N LEU A 747 18.74 -4.23 -10.53
CA LEU A 747 18.64 -4.01 -11.96
C LEU A 747 17.33 -4.63 -12.47
N ARG A 748 16.57 -3.85 -13.24
CA ARG A 748 15.29 -4.26 -13.82
C ARG A 748 15.28 -4.00 -15.33
N GLU A 749 14.84 -5.00 -16.08
CA GLU A 749 14.61 -4.90 -17.52
C GLU A 749 13.24 -4.23 -17.77
N LEU A 750 13.14 -3.36 -18.78
CA LEU A 750 11.94 -2.55 -19.03
C LEU A 750 11.18 -2.89 -20.32
N SER A 751 11.80 -3.52 -21.32
CA SER A 751 11.22 -3.52 -22.67
C SER A 751 11.76 -4.53 -23.69
N SER A 752 12.82 -5.29 -23.39
CA SER A 752 13.58 -6.11 -24.33
C SER A 752 13.69 -7.55 -23.84
N LYS A 753 13.03 -8.47 -24.56
CA LYS A 753 13.14 -9.92 -24.31
C LYS A 753 14.54 -10.44 -24.60
N GLU A 754 15.35 -9.64 -25.27
CA GLU A 754 16.70 -9.93 -25.72
C GLU A 754 17.77 -9.60 -24.66
N VAL A 755 17.38 -9.02 -23.52
CA VAL A 755 18.26 -8.82 -22.36
C VAL A 755 17.90 -9.80 -21.26
N PHE A 756 18.85 -10.64 -20.86
CA PHE A 756 18.66 -11.64 -19.82
C PHE A 756 19.45 -11.28 -18.57
N ILE A 757 18.77 -10.90 -17.49
CA ILE A 757 19.40 -10.62 -16.20
C ILE A 757 19.72 -11.94 -15.50
N LYS A 758 21.03 -12.19 -15.27
CA LYS A 758 21.53 -13.36 -14.52
C LYS A 758 21.61 -13.08 -13.02
N SER A 759 22.18 -11.93 -12.65
CA SER A 759 22.26 -11.44 -11.28
C SER A 759 21.77 -10.00 -11.25
N GLY A 760 20.52 -9.80 -10.85
CA GLY A 760 19.85 -8.50 -10.84
C GLY A 760 19.76 -7.84 -9.48
N ARG A 761 20.20 -8.49 -8.41
CA ARG A 761 20.03 -7.99 -7.04
C ARG A 761 21.29 -8.26 -6.23
N VAL A 762 21.85 -7.22 -5.61
CA VAL A 762 23.04 -7.32 -4.76
C VAL A 762 22.80 -6.54 -3.47
N GLU A 763 23.00 -7.20 -2.34
CA GLU A 763 23.02 -6.54 -1.03
C GLU A 763 24.43 -6.05 -0.74
N ILE A 764 24.59 -4.74 -0.51
CA ILE A 764 25.87 -4.13 -0.15
C ILE A 764 25.96 -3.82 1.36
N GLY A 765 24.90 -4.14 2.11
CA GLY A 765 24.81 -3.98 3.56
C GLY A 765 24.84 -2.52 3.99
N GLN A 766 25.39 -2.24 5.17
CA GLN A 766 25.45 -0.89 5.75
C GLN A 766 26.32 0.08 4.93
N LEU A 767 25.90 1.34 4.79
CA LEU A 767 26.64 2.40 4.11
C LEU A 767 26.61 3.70 4.94
N ASN A 768 27.75 4.06 5.52
CA ASN A 768 27.90 5.27 6.34
C ASN A 768 27.92 6.54 5.48
N PRO A 769 27.59 7.72 6.03
CA PRO A 769 27.77 9.00 5.34
C PRO A 769 29.16 9.14 4.72
N GLY A 770 29.22 9.44 3.43
CA GLY A 770 30.45 9.58 2.63
C GLY A 770 31.07 8.27 2.12
N GLU A 771 30.65 7.11 2.63
CA GLU A 771 31.16 5.80 2.22
C GLU A 771 30.71 5.42 0.80
N ILE A 772 31.56 4.68 0.10
CA ILE A 772 31.28 4.11 -1.23
C ILE A 772 31.39 2.59 -1.15
N LYS A 773 30.43 1.87 -1.73
CA LYS A 773 30.47 0.41 -1.89
C LYS A 773 30.14 -0.01 -3.32
N GLU A 774 30.61 -1.19 -3.68
CA GLU A 774 30.45 -1.78 -5.01
C GLU A 774 29.36 -2.86 -5.03
N ALA A 775 28.58 -2.86 -6.11
CA ALA A 775 27.68 -3.95 -6.47
C ALA A 775 28.01 -4.44 -7.89
N LYS A 776 28.05 -5.76 -8.07
CA LYS A 776 28.28 -6.39 -9.38
C LYS A 776 27.04 -7.17 -9.80
N LEU A 777 26.38 -6.66 -10.82
CA LEU A 777 25.20 -7.25 -11.43
C LEU A 777 25.62 -7.87 -12.76
N SER A 778 24.93 -8.90 -13.24
CA SER A 778 25.30 -9.56 -14.51
C SER A 778 24.09 -9.81 -15.39
N PHE A 779 24.31 -9.64 -16.70
CA PHE A 779 23.29 -9.82 -17.71
C PHE A 779 23.91 -10.30 -19.03
N TYR A 780 23.06 -10.84 -19.90
CA TYR A 780 23.45 -11.37 -21.20
C TYR A 780 22.59 -10.74 -22.30
N ILE A 781 23.19 -10.42 -23.44
CA ILE A 781 22.49 -9.89 -24.61
C ILE A 781 22.33 -10.99 -25.65
N LYS A 782 21.08 -11.35 -25.99
CA LYS A 782 20.79 -12.37 -27.01
C LYS A 782 21.32 -11.94 -28.38
N GLU A 783 21.80 -12.90 -29.17
CA GLU A 783 22.25 -12.65 -30.55
C GLU A 783 21.17 -12.05 -31.45
N THR A 784 19.90 -12.27 -31.10
CA THR A 784 18.73 -11.78 -31.85
C THR A 784 18.39 -10.31 -31.59
N MET A 785 19.17 -9.59 -30.76
CA MET A 785 18.92 -8.19 -30.40
C MET A 785 18.75 -7.31 -31.66
N PRO A 786 17.54 -6.81 -31.97
CA PRO A 786 17.27 -6.10 -33.22
C PRO A 786 17.49 -4.58 -33.10
N SER A 787 17.58 -4.07 -31.87
CA SER A 787 17.66 -2.64 -31.55
C SER A 787 19.12 -2.22 -31.33
N ASP A 788 19.44 -0.99 -31.72
CA ASP A 788 20.74 -0.33 -31.49
C ASP A 788 20.90 0.18 -30.06
N LYS A 789 19.89 -0.02 -29.20
CA LYS A 789 19.89 0.32 -27.77
C LYS A 789 18.85 -0.46 -26.98
N PHE A 790 19.02 -0.49 -25.67
CA PHE A 790 18.00 -0.92 -24.71
C PHE A 790 18.06 -0.06 -23.45
N SER A 791 17.02 -0.13 -22.61
CA SER A 791 17.00 0.58 -21.33
C SER A 791 16.79 -0.40 -20.17
N MET A 792 17.46 -0.13 -19.06
CA MET A 792 17.24 -0.82 -17.78
C MET A 792 17.06 0.21 -16.69
N ASP A 793 16.26 -0.12 -15.68
CA ASP A 793 16.18 0.66 -14.44
C ASP A 793 17.22 0.15 -13.45
N LEU A 794 18.04 1.08 -12.96
CA LEU A 794 18.93 0.83 -11.84
C LEU A 794 18.36 1.50 -10.59
N ILE A 795 18.13 0.69 -9.56
CA ILE A 795 17.50 1.11 -8.31
C ILE A 795 18.47 0.83 -7.16
N VAL A 796 18.79 1.87 -6.41
CA VAL A 796 19.48 1.75 -5.12
C VAL A 796 18.43 2.00 -4.05
N SER A 797 18.16 1.01 -3.20
CA SER A 797 17.14 1.09 -2.17
C SER A 797 17.69 0.71 -0.81
N GLU A 798 17.21 1.41 0.22
CA GLU A 798 17.44 1.12 1.62
C GLU A 798 16.14 0.66 2.27
N THR A 799 16.17 -0.49 2.94
CA THR A 799 14.94 -1.17 3.35
C THR A 799 14.37 -0.74 4.70
N VAL A 800 15.13 -0.02 5.55
CA VAL A 800 14.71 0.35 6.92
C VAL A 800 13.93 1.67 6.93
N LEU A 801 14.45 2.70 6.27
CA LEU A 801 13.90 4.04 6.12
C LEU A 801 13.13 4.23 4.81
N GLY A 802 13.24 3.29 3.87
CA GLY A 802 12.55 3.32 2.58
C GLY A 802 13.12 4.35 1.61
N THR A 803 14.36 4.80 1.83
CA THR A 803 15.04 5.71 0.90
C THR A 803 15.43 4.94 -0.36
N PHE A 804 15.16 5.48 -1.54
CA PHE A 804 15.63 4.90 -2.79
C PHE A 804 16.03 5.97 -3.80
N LEU A 805 16.84 5.57 -4.77
CA LEU A 805 17.18 6.31 -5.96
C LEU A 805 16.96 5.39 -7.16
N SER A 806 16.21 5.85 -8.15
CA SER A 806 15.97 5.12 -9.40
C SER A 806 16.42 5.94 -10.58
N ASN A 807 17.03 5.30 -11.58
CA ASN A 807 17.40 5.93 -12.83
C ASN A 807 17.22 4.95 -14.01
N LYS A 808 16.52 5.39 -15.05
CA LYS A 808 16.46 4.69 -16.35
C LYS A 808 17.75 4.95 -17.11
N ILE A 809 18.56 3.91 -17.26
CA ILE A 809 19.81 3.98 -18.02
C ILE A 809 19.57 3.39 -19.41
N THR A 810 19.93 4.14 -20.45
CA THR A 810 19.87 3.65 -21.84
C THR A 810 21.26 3.29 -22.31
N PHE A 811 21.40 2.05 -22.75
CA PHE A 811 22.65 1.45 -23.20
C PHE A 811 22.64 1.29 -24.73
N PRO A 812 23.63 1.84 -25.45
CA PRO A 812 23.79 1.56 -26.87
C PRO A 812 24.30 0.12 -27.09
N VAL A 813 23.82 -0.53 -28.15
CA VAL A 813 24.28 -1.83 -28.62
C VAL A 813 25.06 -1.63 -29.91
N VAL A 814 26.34 -1.97 -29.89
CA VAL A 814 27.26 -1.76 -31.00
C VAL A 814 27.32 -3.01 -31.88
N ILE A 815 27.36 -2.82 -33.20
CA ILE A 815 27.39 -3.94 -34.16
C ILE A 815 28.82 -4.47 -34.36
N ASN A 816 29.81 -3.58 -34.34
CA ASN A 816 31.21 -3.92 -34.66
C ASN A 816 31.95 -4.39 -33.40
N LYS A 817 32.51 -5.60 -33.45
CA LYS A 817 33.46 -6.10 -32.46
C LYS A 817 34.87 -5.69 -32.86
N PHE A 818 35.60 -5.03 -31.96
CA PHE A 818 36.98 -4.64 -32.22
C PHE A 818 37.95 -5.64 -31.62
N LYS A 819 39.05 -5.90 -32.34
CA LYS A 819 40.11 -6.77 -31.83
C LYS A 819 41.18 -5.93 -31.13
N LEU A 820 41.36 -6.17 -29.84
CA LEU A 820 42.37 -5.47 -29.05
C LEU A 820 43.78 -5.97 -29.34
N THR A 821 44.74 -5.04 -29.38
CA THR A 821 46.17 -5.36 -29.47
C THR A 821 46.80 -5.26 -28.07
N PRO A 822 47.30 -6.37 -27.49
CA PRO A 822 47.97 -6.32 -26.19
C PRO A 822 49.20 -5.41 -26.21
N VAL A 823 49.40 -4.63 -25.15
CA VAL A 823 50.59 -3.78 -24.96
C VAL A 823 51.05 -3.81 -23.50
N SER A 824 52.24 -3.28 -23.24
CA SER A 824 52.73 -3.03 -21.88
C SER A 824 53.41 -1.65 -21.88
N SER A 825 52.60 -0.61 -22.11
CA SER A 825 53.07 0.77 -22.24
C SER A 825 52.81 1.53 -20.94
N THR A 826 53.78 2.32 -20.50
CA THR A 826 53.56 3.35 -19.48
C THR A 826 53.20 4.65 -20.20
N LEU A 827 52.08 5.24 -19.84
CA LEU A 827 51.54 6.44 -20.45
C LEU A 827 51.56 7.60 -19.45
N LYS A 828 51.64 8.82 -19.96
CA LYS A 828 51.54 10.06 -19.20
C LYS A 828 50.46 10.94 -19.83
N THR A 829 49.56 11.49 -19.02
CA THR A 829 48.51 12.42 -19.48
C THR A 829 49.12 13.74 -19.96
N SER A 830 48.66 14.23 -21.12
CA SER A 830 49.26 15.38 -21.81
C SER A 830 48.74 16.75 -21.34
N ARG A 831 47.60 16.79 -20.64
CA ARG A 831 46.96 18.02 -20.13
C ARG A 831 46.08 17.74 -18.91
N ASN A 832 45.58 18.80 -18.28
CA ASN A 832 44.63 18.70 -17.18
C ASN A 832 43.23 18.31 -17.66
N ARG A 833 42.48 17.65 -16.76
CA ARG A 833 41.09 17.21 -16.94
C ARG A 833 40.88 16.21 -18.07
N ILE A 834 41.78 15.23 -18.21
CA ILE A 834 41.63 14.15 -19.19
C ILE A 834 40.65 13.10 -18.64
N PRO A 835 39.52 12.84 -19.32
CA PRO A 835 38.56 11.83 -18.91
C PRO A 835 39.11 10.41 -19.12
N LEU A 836 38.84 9.54 -18.15
CA LEU A 836 38.96 8.11 -18.26
C LEU A 836 37.56 7.52 -18.47
N TYR A 837 37.33 6.85 -19.59
CA TYR A 837 36.04 6.31 -20.00
C TYR A 837 35.86 4.84 -19.61
N GLY A 838 34.61 4.40 -19.44
CA GLY A 838 34.28 3.00 -19.13
C GLY A 838 34.45 2.03 -20.30
N GLY A 839 34.33 2.54 -21.53
CA GLY A 839 34.50 1.81 -22.79
C GLY A 839 35.25 2.66 -23.81
N MET A 840 35.64 2.05 -24.94
CA MET A 840 36.37 2.73 -26.02
C MET A 840 35.47 3.65 -26.89
N SER A 841 34.62 4.45 -26.26
CA SER A 841 33.75 5.43 -26.92
C SER A 841 33.62 6.69 -26.07
N PHE A 842 33.49 7.84 -26.74
CA PHE A 842 33.18 9.11 -26.06
C PHE A 842 31.77 9.13 -25.47
N ASP A 843 30.88 8.26 -25.94
CA ASP A 843 29.54 8.08 -25.39
C ASP A 843 29.53 7.15 -24.15
N SER A 844 30.67 6.55 -23.81
CA SER A 844 30.80 5.74 -22.59
C SER A 844 30.83 6.62 -21.34
N PRO A 845 30.37 6.11 -20.18
CA PRO A 845 30.45 6.87 -18.94
C PRO A 845 31.88 7.26 -18.56
N VAL A 846 32.07 8.48 -18.07
CA VAL A 846 33.34 8.92 -17.50
C VAL A 846 33.47 8.33 -16.10
N LEU A 847 34.54 7.58 -15.87
CA LEU A 847 34.87 6.93 -14.59
C LEU A 847 35.71 7.84 -13.70
N SER A 848 36.55 8.68 -14.29
CA SER A 848 37.35 9.66 -13.56
C SER A 848 37.90 10.75 -14.48
N VAL A 849 38.41 11.82 -13.89
CA VAL A 849 39.03 12.95 -14.57
C VAL A 849 40.44 13.14 -14.03
N MET A 850 41.44 12.97 -14.88
CA MET A 850 42.85 12.92 -14.52
C MET A 850 43.55 14.27 -14.73
N SER A 851 44.49 14.60 -13.85
CA SER A 851 45.34 15.78 -13.96
C SER A 851 46.50 15.55 -14.94
N GLU A 852 47.11 16.63 -15.40
CA GLU A 852 48.30 16.60 -16.25
C GLU A 852 49.45 15.85 -15.56
N GLY A 853 50.16 15.03 -16.34
CA GLY A 853 51.29 14.27 -15.84
C GLY A 853 50.97 13.02 -15.02
N THR A 854 49.70 12.65 -14.89
CA THR A 854 49.26 11.38 -14.28
C THR A 854 49.86 10.20 -15.07
N ILE A 855 50.48 9.26 -14.35
CA ILE A 855 51.11 8.07 -14.92
C ILE A 855 50.11 6.91 -14.93
N LEU A 856 49.93 6.30 -16.10
CA LEU A 856 48.97 5.24 -16.37
C LEU A 856 49.68 4.01 -16.94
N LYS A 857 49.17 2.81 -16.64
CA LYS A 857 49.66 1.56 -17.24
C LYS A 857 48.62 1.04 -18.22
N ALA A 858 49.04 0.82 -19.47
CA ALA A 858 48.19 0.26 -20.50
C ALA A 858 48.52 -1.19 -20.80
N ASP A 859 47.50 -2.03 -20.90
CA ASP A 859 47.60 -3.46 -21.19
C ASP A 859 47.04 -3.84 -22.57
N ALA A 860 46.26 -2.96 -23.20
CA ALA A 860 45.75 -3.13 -24.56
C ALA A 860 45.59 -1.77 -25.28
N LYS A 861 45.55 -1.80 -26.61
CA LYS A 861 45.28 -0.61 -27.44
C LYS A 861 44.53 -0.91 -28.73
N THR A 862 43.93 0.14 -29.28
CA THR A 862 43.48 0.29 -30.68
C THR A 862 44.24 1.50 -31.29
N PRO A 863 44.03 1.87 -32.57
CA PRO A 863 44.64 3.09 -33.13
C PRO A 863 44.29 4.37 -32.34
N ASP A 864 43.06 4.46 -31.84
CA ASP A 864 42.53 5.68 -31.22
C ASP A 864 42.44 5.62 -29.68
N TRP A 865 42.63 4.43 -29.07
CA TRP A 865 42.40 4.24 -27.64
C TRP A 865 43.45 3.36 -26.96
N PHE A 866 43.74 3.66 -25.70
CA PHE A 866 44.48 2.79 -24.79
C PHE A 866 43.57 2.30 -23.67
N ARG A 867 43.66 1.01 -23.35
CA ARG A 867 43.04 0.42 -22.16
C ARG A 867 44.00 0.54 -20.99
N ILE A 868 43.53 1.13 -19.91
CA ILE A 868 44.29 1.45 -18.70
C ILE A 868 43.91 0.46 -17.61
N THR A 869 44.89 -0.20 -17.01
CA THR A 869 44.69 -1.07 -15.85
C THR A 869 44.57 -0.24 -14.58
N LEU A 870 43.54 -0.52 -13.78
CA LEU A 870 43.29 0.09 -12.49
C LEU A 870 43.46 -0.94 -11.35
N PRO A 871 43.55 -0.51 -10.08
CA PRO A 871 43.51 -1.40 -8.92
C PRO A 871 42.24 -2.29 -8.90
N ASP A 872 42.26 -3.34 -8.08
CA ASP A 872 41.13 -4.26 -7.87
C ASP A 872 40.57 -4.91 -9.15
N ASN A 873 41.44 -5.04 -10.16
CA ASN A 873 41.14 -5.65 -11.45
C ASN A 873 40.08 -4.89 -12.26
N HIS A 874 39.98 -3.57 -12.04
CA HIS A 874 39.22 -2.65 -12.88
C HIS A 874 40.05 -2.17 -14.07
N TYR A 875 39.38 -1.57 -15.05
CA TYR A 875 40.04 -0.94 -16.20
C TYR A 875 39.27 0.31 -16.65
N GLY A 876 39.91 1.16 -17.45
CA GLY A 876 39.26 2.26 -18.15
C GLY A 876 39.92 2.52 -19.50
N TRP A 877 39.42 3.50 -20.24
CA TRP A 877 39.88 3.82 -21.59
C TRP A 877 40.24 5.29 -21.70
N VAL A 878 41.35 5.57 -22.39
CA VAL A 878 41.79 6.93 -22.68
C VAL A 878 42.11 7.07 -24.16
N SER A 879 41.74 8.21 -24.75
CA SER A 879 42.06 8.53 -26.13
C SER A 879 43.57 8.60 -26.33
N SER A 880 44.07 7.98 -27.40
CA SER A 880 45.51 7.98 -27.74
C SER A 880 46.06 9.38 -28.02
N LYS A 881 45.18 10.34 -28.35
CA LYS A 881 45.52 11.76 -28.55
C LYS A 881 45.77 12.52 -27.25
N GLU A 882 45.33 11.99 -26.11
CA GLU A 882 45.40 12.64 -24.79
C GLU A 882 46.57 12.13 -23.93
N VAL A 883 47.36 11.19 -24.44
CA VAL A 883 48.44 10.54 -23.69
C VAL A 883 49.69 10.39 -24.53
N ILE A 884 50.84 10.39 -23.86
CA ILE A 884 52.15 10.15 -24.47
C ILE A 884 52.83 8.96 -23.79
N GLU A 885 53.52 8.12 -24.55
CA GLU A 885 54.32 7.03 -23.99
C GLU A 885 55.53 7.60 -23.21
N SER A 886 55.77 7.08 -22.00
CA SER A 886 56.82 7.52 -21.09
C SER A 886 57.79 6.37 -20.79
N ASN A 887 59.09 6.61 -20.95
CA ASN A 887 60.15 5.64 -20.67
C ASN A 887 60.61 5.64 -19.20
N GLY A 888 59.89 6.32 -18.31
CA GLY A 888 60.28 6.54 -16.91
C GLY A 888 59.89 5.42 -15.95
N SER A 889 60.82 5.00 -15.10
CA SER A 889 60.69 4.00 -14.03
C SER A 889 60.00 4.53 -12.76
N GLU A 890 59.01 5.42 -12.88
CA GLU A 890 58.26 5.94 -11.72
C GLU A 890 57.10 5.01 -11.36
N ASN A 891 57.18 4.41 -10.17
CA ASN A 891 56.57 3.12 -9.88
C ASN A 891 55.40 3.20 -8.89
N LYS A 892 54.52 4.21 -9.02
CA LYS A 892 53.27 4.24 -8.24
C LYS A 892 52.12 4.77 -9.08
N LEU A 893 51.18 3.88 -9.41
CA LEU A 893 49.89 4.25 -9.98
C LEU A 893 49.18 5.16 -8.97
N THR A 894 48.76 6.34 -9.39
CA THR A 894 47.94 7.22 -8.54
C THR A 894 46.58 6.56 -8.37
N THR A 895 46.08 6.45 -7.15
CA THR A 895 44.70 6.03 -6.91
C THR A 895 43.78 7.04 -7.58
N ILE A 896 43.03 6.59 -8.57
CA ILE A 896 42.12 7.42 -9.35
C ILE A 896 40.81 7.51 -8.58
N GLU A 897 40.41 8.72 -8.19
CA GLU A 897 39.12 8.93 -7.51
C GLU A 897 37.96 8.70 -8.49
N PRO A 898 36.93 7.92 -8.11
CA PRO A 898 35.77 7.69 -8.97
C PRO A 898 34.97 8.99 -9.15
N PHE A 899 34.65 9.30 -10.39
CA PHE A 899 33.71 10.36 -10.74
C PHE A 899 32.29 9.87 -10.51
N ILE A 900 31.53 10.57 -9.67
CA ILE A 900 30.13 10.24 -9.39
C ILE A 900 29.26 10.76 -10.55
N GLN A 901 28.60 9.86 -11.27
CA GLN A 901 27.90 10.16 -12.53
C GLN A 901 26.43 10.57 -12.35
N ARG A 902 25.82 10.16 -11.24
CA ARG A 902 24.40 10.36 -10.93
C ARG A 902 24.28 10.87 -9.51
N ILE A 903 24.17 12.19 -9.37
CA ILE A 903 23.98 12.88 -8.10
C ILE A 903 22.57 13.49 -8.15
N PRO A 904 21.64 13.09 -7.26
CA PRO A 904 20.33 13.74 -7.22
C PRO A 904 20.42 15.13 -6.58
N PRO A 905 19.44 16.02 -6.82
CA PRO A 905 19.41 17.35 -6.20
C PRO A 905 19.42 17.29 -4.67
N ILE A 906 20.05 18.25 -4.00
CA ILE A 906 20.08 18.34 -2.53
C ILE A 906 19.15 19.45 -2.06
N ILE A 907 18.27 19.16 -1.09
CA ILE A 907 17.31 20.12 -0.52
C ILE A 907 17.77 20.60 0.87
N LYS A 908 18.08 21.88 1.00
CA LYS A 908 18.48 22.53 2.26
C LYS A 908 17.42 23.53 2.71
N LEU A 909 16.86 23.34 3.90
CA LEU A 909 15.94 24.31 4.52
C LEU A 909 16.74 25.47 5.12
N SER A 910 16.24 26.70 4.99
CA SER A 910 16.91 27.88 5.54
C SER A 910 16.74 28.05 7.06
N LYS A 911 15.75 27.36 7.66
CA LYS A 911 15.47 27.37 9.11
C LYS A 911 15.35 25.93 9.62
N PRO A 912 15.67 25.66 10.90
CA PRO A 912 15.40 24.37 11.54
C PRO A 912 13.91 24.05 11.55
N VAL A 913 13.56 22.78 11.34
CA VAL A 913 12.17 22.31 11.28
C VAL A 913 11.45 22.54 12.62
N SER A 914 12.16 22.43 13.76
CA SER A 914 11.62 22.65 15.10
C SER A 914 10.91 24.00 15.30
N ASN A 915 11.26 25.01 14.51
CA ASN A 915 10.69 26.36 14.61
C ASN A 915 9.36 26.52 13.86
N VAL A 916 8.92 25.49 13.14
CA VAL A 916 7.74 25.51 12.27
C VAL A 916 6.83 24.29 12.44
N LEU A 917 7.09 23.44 13.44
CA LEU A 917 6.30 22.24 13.73
C LEU A 917 4.91 22.56 14.29
N PHE A 918 4.75 23.71 14.96
CA PHE A 918 3.49 24.10 15.57
C PHE A 918 3.27 25.62 15.48
N GLY A 919 2.10 26.03 14.99
CA GLY A 919 1.64 27.43 15.05
C GLY A 919 1.42 28.12 13.70
N ASN A 920 0.40 28.99 13.70
CA ASN A 920 -0.13 29.83 12.62
C ASN A 920 -0.95 29.12 11.53
N ASP A 921 -1.82 29.89 10.87
CA ASP A 921 -2.65 29.43 9.75
C ASP A 921 -1.84 29.11 8.48
N ARG A 922 -0.63 29.67 8.38
CA ARG A 922 0.26 29.54 7.22
C ARG A 922 1.69 29.25 7.67
N LEU A 923 2.41 28.51 6.83
CA LEU A 923 3.77 28.05 7.02
C LEU A 923 4.73 28.79 6.07
N PRO A 924 5.55 29.74 6.55
CA PRO A 924 6.60 30.34 5.74
C PRO A 924 7.71 29.31 5.52
N LEU A 925 7.91 28.92 4.26
CA LEU A 925 8.88 27.93 3.82
C LEU A 925 9.95 28.56 2.92
N THR A 926 11.21 28.42 3.31
CA THR A 926 12.36 28.81 2.49
C THR A 926 13.33 27.65 2.37
N ALA A 927 13.72 27.31 1.14
CA ALA A 927 14.68 26.25 0.86
C ALA A 927 15.57 26.59 -0.35
N VAL A 928 16.77 26.00 -0.36
CA VAL A 928 17.74 26.06 -1.45
C VAL A 928 17.91 24.64 -1.98
N ILE A 929 17.76 24.49 -3.29
CA ILE A 929 17.94 23.25 -4.03
C ILE A 929 19.22 23.39 -4.84
N GLU A 930 20.14 22.45 -4.69
CA GLU A 930 21.45 22.45 -5.38
C GLU A 930 21.60 21.16 -6.19
N ASP A 931 22.14 21.26 -7.39
CA ASP A 931 22.42 20.13 -8.28
C ASP A 931 23.79 20.33 -8.96
N ASP A 932 24.45 19.26 -9.40
CA ASP A 932 25.76 19.38 -10.04
C ASP A 932 25.68 19.83 -11.51
N ILE A 933 24.52 19.65 -12.15
CA ILE A 933 24.31 19.95 -13.58
C ILE A 933 23.19 20.97 -13.75
N HIS A 934 21.98 20.60 -13.35
CA HIS A 934 20.80 21.42 -13.53
C HIS A 934 19.64 20.95 -12.64
N VAL A 935 19.15 21.86 -11.80
CA VAL A 935 17.86 21.64 -11.12
C VAL A 935 16.77 21.85 -12.14
N LYS A 936 15.97 20.83 -12.49
CA LYS A 936 14.91 20.92 -13.51
C LYS A 936 13.68 21.67 -13.00
N HIS A 937 13.15 21.24 -11.85
CA HIS A 937 12.02 21.89 -11.17
C HIS A 937 11.93 21.47 -9.70
N VAL A 938 11.15 22.21 -8.93
CA VAL A 938 10.81 21.91 -7.54
C VAL A 938 9.33 22.14 -7.28
N TYR A 939 8.71 21.28 -6.48
CA TYR A 939 7.36 21.49 -5.99
C TYR A 939 7.21 21.10 -4.53
N VAL A 940 6.16 21.62 -3.88
CA VAL A 940 5.84 21.33 -2.48
C VAL A 940 4.43 20.77 -2.40
N LEU A 941 4.28 19.66 -1.68
CA LEU A 941 3.01 19.02 -1.37
C LEU A 941 2.63 19.27 0.08
N ILE A 942 1.32 19.43 0.33
CA ILE A 942 0.70 19.46 1.66
C ILE A 942 -0.35 18.34 1.68
N ASN A 943 -0.11 17.29 2.48
CA ASN A 943 -0.98 16.11 2.52
C ASN A 943 -1.25 15.53 1.11
N ASN A 944 -0.21 15.52 0.27
CA ASN A 944 -0.21 15.11 -1.14
C ASN A 944 -0.91 16.05 -2.14
N ASP A 945 -1.48 17.17 -1.69
CA ASP A 945 -1.96 18.22 -2.59
C ASP A 945 -0.79 19.16 -2.93
N LYS A 946 -0.55 19.42 -4.21
CA LYS A 946 0.51 20.34 -4.61
C LYS A 946 0.08 21.76 -4.23
N ALA A 947 0.96 22.45 -3.52
CA ALA A 947 0.73 23.80 -3.00
C ALA A 947 1.70 24.83 -3.57
N PHE A 948 2.75 24.36 -4.25
CA PHE A 948 3.77 25.19 -4.88
C PHE A 948 4.47 24.41 -5.99
N TYR A 949 4.81 25.08 -7.09
CA TYR A 949 5.70 24.57 -8.14
C TYR A 949 6.56 25.72 -8.68
N LYS A 950 7.81 25.43 -8.99
CA LYS A 950 8.74 26.33 -9.65
C LYS A 950 9.58 25.55 -10.65
N SER A 951 9.47 25.94 -11.92
CA SER A 951 10.30 25.45 -13.02
C SER A 951 11.64 26.18 -13.09
N ASN A 952 12.65 25.52 -13.64
CA ASN A 952 13.95 26.12 -13.96
C ASN A 952 14.31 25.94 -15.45
N LYS A 953 13.32 25.78 -16.33
CA LYS A 953 13.53 25.49 -17.76
C LYS A 953 14.39 26.51 -18.51
N ILE A 954 14.41 27.77 -18.08
CA ILE A 954 15.25 28.83 -18.65
C ILE A 954 16.07 29.46 -17.50
N PRO A 955 17.13 28.78 -17.03
CA PRO A 955 17.86 29.21 -15.86
C PRO A 955 18.78 30.41 -16.19
N THR A 956 18.92 31.35 -15.26
CA THR A 956 20.11 32.20 -15.29
C THR A 956 21.36 31.37 -14.97
N PRO A 957 22.59 31.81 -15.34
CA PRO A 957 23.81 31.06 -15.02
C PRO A 957 24.02 30.76 -13.53
N ARG A 958 23.39 31.53 -12.63
CA ARG A 958 23.40 31.29 -11.18
C ARG A 958 22.32 30.31 -10.73
N GLU A 959 21.21 30.23 -11.45
CA GLU A 959 20.07 29.39 -11.11
C GLU A 959 20.18 27.97 -11.67
N GLN A 960 21.01 27.77 -12.70
CA GLN A 960 21.19 26.49 -13.37
C GLN A 960 21.43 25.36 -12.35
N THR A 961 22.45 25.51 -11.51
CA THR A 961 22.81 24.52 -10.49
C THR A 961 22.24 24.82 -9.11
N ARG A 962 21.44 25.89 -8.95
CA ARG A 962 21.00 26.37 -7.63
C ARG A 962 19.67 27.12 -7.69
N LEU A 963 18.59 26.49 -7.25
CA LEU A 963 17.25 27.04 -7.25
C LEU A 963 16.78 27.38 -5.84
N GLU A 964 16.39 28.63 -5.59
CA GLU A 964 15.81 29.04 -4.31
C GLU A 964 14.27 29.08 -4.38
N ILE A 965 13.62 28.63 -3.31
CA ILE A 965 12.18 28.80 -3.09
C ILE A 965 11.94 29.60 -1.81
N ASN A 966 10.96 30.50 -1.89
CA ASN A 966 10.44 31.26 -0.76
C ASN A 966 8.93 31.39 -0.94
N THR A 967 8.17 30.66 -0.13
CA THR A 967 6.71 30.56 -0.25
C THR A 967 6.07 30.53 1.12
N ASP A 968 4.78 30.84 1.19
CA ASP A 968 4.01 30.79 2.42
C ASP A 968 2.79 29.88 2.20
N LEU A 969 2.80 28.71 2.86
CA LEU A 969 1.94 27.58 2.55
C LEU A 969 0.69 27.57 3.46
N PRO A 970 -0.52 27.40 2.93
CA PRO A 970 -1.72 27.29 3.77
C PRO A 970 -1.77 25.96 4.51
N LEU A 971 -2.00 25.98 5.83
CA LEU A 971 -2.14 24.76 6.63
C LEU A 971 -3.62 24.42 6.89
N LYS A 972 -3.99 23.15 6.72
CA LYS A 972 -5.27 22.59 7.17
C LYS A 972 -5.21 22.36 8.69
N GLU A 973 -6.36 22.30 9.35
CA GLU A 973 -6.42 22.06 10.80
C GLU A 973 -5.84 20.68 11.17
N GLY A 974 -5.04 20.62 12.24
CA GLY A 974 -4.33 19.41 12.64
C GLY A 974 -3.00 19.21 11.92
N PRO A 975 -2.49 17.96 11.84
CA PRO A 975 -1.18 17.68 11.25
C PRO A 975 -1.21 17.80 9.71
N ASN A 976 -0.20 18.45 9.15
CA ASN A 976 0.01 18.59 7.71
C ASN A 976 1.37 18.02 7.33
N ILE A 977 1.39 16.99 6.48
CA ILE A 977 2.63 16.46 5.92
C ILE A 977 3.09 17.40 4.81
N ILE A 978 4.22 18.06 5.03
CA ILE A 978 4.85 18.94 4.05
C ILE A 978 5.96 18.15 3.37
N THR A 979 5.95 18.10 2.04
CA THR A 979 6.94 17.36 1.25
C THR A 979 7.47 18.23 0.13
N ILE A 980 8.77 18.52 0.16
CA ILE A 980 9.47 19.22 -0.92
C ILE A 980 10.06 18.16 -1.85
N VAL A 981 9.80 18.29 -3.15
CA VAL A 981 10.32 17.38 -4.17
C VAL A 981 11.11 18.18 -5.19
N ALA A 982 12.35 17.77 -5.42
CA ALA A 982 13.25 18.36 -6.43
C ALA A 982 13.65 17.30 -7.45
N ARG A 983 13.75 17.71 -8.72
CA ARG A 983 14.12 16.83 -9.83
C ARG A 983 15.21 17.47 -10.70
N ASP A 984 16.08 16.64 -11.27
CA ASP A 984 17.09 17.02 -12.26
C ASP A 984 16.71 16.59 -13.69
N ASP A 985 17.61 16.81 -14.65
CA ASP A 985 17.43 16.42 -16.06
C ASP A 985 17.70 14.93 -16.34
N HIS A 986 18.31 14.21 -15.40
CA HIS A 986 18.42 12.74 -15.45
C HIS A 986 17.22 12.03 -14.83
N ASP A 987 16.17 12.78 -14.51
CA ASP A 987 14.96 12.33 -13.83
C ASP A 987 15.21 11.78 -12.40
N LEU A 988 16.37 12.05 -11.81
CA LEU A 988 16.68 11.77 -10.41
C LEU A 988 15.89 12.71 -9.51
N LEU A 989 15.44 12.17 -8.37
CA LEU A 989 14.50 12.85 -7.49
C LEU A 989 14.97 12.79 -6.04
N THR A 990 14.82 13.92 -5.35
CA THR A 990 15.03 14.00 -3.90
C THR A 990 13.77 14.52 -3.23
N MET A 991 13.42 13.92 -2.09
CA MET A 991 12.30 14.33 -1.26
C MET A 991 12.78 14.73 0.14
N LYS A 992 12.18 15.79 0.69
CA LYS A 992 12.34 16.16 2.11
C LYS A 992 10.98 16.42 2.72
N SER A 993 10.65 15.70 3.79
CA SER A 993 9.33 15.75 4.43
C SER A 993 9.40 16.02 5.93
N PHE A 994 8.40 16.73 6.45
CA PHE A 994 8.16 16.97 7.88
C PHE A 994 6.67 17.22 8.14
N VAL A 995 6.23 17.24 9.40
CA VAL A 995 4.83 17.52 9.76
C VAL A 995 4.71 18.88 10.43
N ALA A 996 3.89 19.77 9.87
CA ALA A 996 3.49 21.02 10.50
C ALA A 996 2.07 20.91 11.07
N THR A 997 1.91 21.10 12.38
CA THR A 997 0.63 20.97 13.07
C THR A 997 0.00 22.35 13.30
N LYS A 998 -1.19 22.54 12.73
CA LYS A 998 -2.02 23.72 12.98
C LYS A 998 -2.94 23.45 14.18
N GLY A 999 -2.85 24.29 15.22
CA GLY A 999 -3.67 24.17 16.42
C GLY A 999 -5.17 24.28 16.16
N ILE A 1000 -5.98 23.58 16.95
CA ILE A 1000 -7.45 23.64 16.88
C ILE A 1000 -7.90 24.94 17.53
N THR A 1001 -8.48 25.84 16.74
CA THR A 1001 -9.13 27.03 17.31
C THR A 1001 -10.48 26.58 17.84
N VAL A 1002 -10.56 26.25 19.13
CA VAL A 1002 -11.88 26.07 19.77
C VAL A 1002 -12.59 27.41 19.68
N ALA A 1003 -13.63 27.49 18.83
CA ALA A 1003 -14.50 28.66 18.78
C ALA A 1003 -15.01 28.91 20.20
N LYS A 1004 -14.64 30.06 20.79
CA LYS A 1004 -15.22 30.51 22.05
C LYS A 1004 -16.70 30.82 21.78
N GLY A 1005 -17.58 29.90 22.15
CA GLY A 1005 -19.01 30.13 22.28
C GLY A 1005 -19.88 29.22 21.42
N LEU A 1006 -20.55 28.29 22.10
CA LEU A 1006 -22.00 28.12 22.05
C LEU A 1006 -22.47 27.65 23.43
#